data_AF-V9DUV8-F1
#
_entry.id   AF-V9DUV8-F1
#
_cell.length_a   1.000
_cell.length_b   1.000
_cell.length_c   1.000
_cell.angle_alpha   90.00
_cell.angle_beta   90.00
_cell.angle_gamma   90.00
#
_symmetry.space_group_name_H-M   'P 1'
#
loop_
_entity.id
_entity.type
_entity.pdbx_description
1 polymer ?
#
loop_
_entity_poly.entity_id
_entity_poly.type
_entity_poly.pdbx_seq_one_letter_code
_entity_poly.pdbx_strand_id
1 'polypeptide(L)'
;MTAATSGPLLRPLLAACFSASVHGGSVIREVVQQQVSLDMVNKQEGAYDPQTVADRRSQQRIIYALREAFPQITIVGEEGELAPPAPEDAVQCDLQALDSVTFDGDDTLNWDDLVLWVDPLDGTKRFADKMYDEVSVLIGITYKMRPIAGVVHLPFHGKHGVTYWGGPGVGVFRSEHEENEAQTTHAKFSKQSPMFPQRPLVCTVSSTNCDQVNSALRLLAPSNVLTGGATGTMVLGVITGHSDSFFRFKAATRKWDICAVEPLIEALGGKLTDTQGNVYVYDHIANAPDFDNERGLIACVEPEAHTNVLNAMAKVNLTSALDGREMTPQWFQDCVFPGRQVSAVHVVPGSIHQGKHSAVAKLEVHFADNDSKTTLFLKKSARNELPARSAAHWKRDIASYRTEATFYANFASSLQSRGVSLVRPLAVFQSDAAGHCTGNLVASDTATCSEPENFVMLLECLGAASPDSSLGNYEAADCLELEDTRQALSYLANLHASAWGQEKLVNQAGSELWPAACWWAFSKRGEKELAQASDIWPQMLSNWEKVFDAESSLPSTIELESLGERMIEHAAYISSCLSVDANAALSTVVHGDFKSANLFFETQSREVIAFDWQWSGVGLGAMDVANLLNTSVSISLLGTDEGELELLQFYYDRLQERLQTLGVTSNYPFEAFERHYTLATLEYARLLISNFWKRMTPQSCVAKANNANCGLGYRSVPHVVRMVRKLHRGLEQVNSERLIS
;
A
#
# COMPACT_ATOMS: atom_id res chain seq x y z
N MET A 1 -18.22 24.16 29.41
CA MET A 1 -19.13 23.15 28.85
C MET A 1 -20.26 23.89 28.18
N THR A 2 -20.09 24.22 26.89
CA THR A 2 -21.18 24.70 26.04
C THR A 2 -22.11 23.53 25.78
N ALA A 3 -23.42 23.71 25.98
CA ALA A 3 -24.40 22.66 25.71
C ALA A 3 -24.28 22.25 24.24
N ALA A 4 -23.96 20.98 23.98
CA ALA A 4 -23.95 20.44 22.63
C ALA A 4 -25.36 20.59 22.05
N THR A 5 -25.52 21.45 21.05
CA THR A 5 -26.75 21.52 20.27
C THR A 5 -26.90 20.21 19.53
N SER A 6 -27.94 19.44 19.85
CA SER A 6 -28.31 18.23 19.10
C SER A 6 -28.38 18.58 17.61
N GLY A 7 -27.71 17.78 16.76
CA GLY A 7 -27.74 18.02 15.32
C GLY A 7 -29.05 17.60 14.65
N PRO A 8 -29.11 17.62 13.32
CA PRO A 8 -30.35 17.41 12.60
C PRO A 8 -30.73 15.92 12.61
N LEU A 9 -32.02 15.66 12.40
CA LEU A 9 -32.51 14.34 12.02
C LEU A 9 -32.15 14.09 10.54
N LEU A 10 -31.88 12.83 10.16
CA LEU A 10 -31.52 12.48 8.79
C LEU A 10 -32.64 12.82 7.80
N ARG A 11 -33.91 12.56 8.15
CA ARG A 11 -35.06 12.80 7.25
C ARG A 11 -35.17 14.25 6.75
N PRO A 12 -35.27 15.28 7.61
CA PRO A 12 -35.37 16.67 7.15
C PRO A 12 -34.09 17.12 6.43
N LEU A 13 -32.91 16.59 6.78
CA LEU A 13 -31.68 16.89 6.06
C LEU A 13 -31.69 16.32 4.64
N LEU A 14 -32.11 15.06 4.48
CA LEU A 14 -32.23 14.41 3.18
C LEU A 14 -33.32 15.09 2.33
N ALA A 15 -34.43 15.52 2.92
CA ALA A 15 -35.46 16.30 2.24
C ALA A 15 -34.91 17.65 1.75
N ALA A 16 -34.11 18.35 2.55
CA ALA A 16 -33.44 19.57 2.11
C ALA A 16 -32.46 19.32 0.96
N CYS A 17 -31.65 18.27 1.02
CA CYS A 17 -30.75 17.90 -0.07
C CYS A 17 -31.53 17.53 -1.34
N PHE A 18 -32.65 16.82 -1.20
CA PHE A 18 -33.55 16.51 -2.29
C PHE A 18 -34.08 17.79 -2.97
N SER A 19 -34.73 18.69 -2.21
CA SER A 19 -35.27 19.95 -2.74
C SER A 19 -34.17 20.82 -3.34
N ALA A 20 -33.03 20.99 -2.65
CA ALA A 20 -31.88 21.75 -3.16
C ALA A 20 -31.36 21.23 -4.51
N SER A 21 -31.29 19.89 -4.70
CA SER A 21 -30.86 19.31 -5.98
C SER A 21 -31.81 19.64 -7.15
N VAL A 22 -33.11 19.71 -6.88
CA VAL A 22 -34.15 20.07 -7.87
C VAL A 22 -34.03 21.54 -8.23
N HIS A 23 -33.83 22.41 -7.23
CA HIS A 23 -33.57 23.83 -7.43
C HIS A 23 -32.33 24.08 -8.29
N GLY A 24 -31.23 23.39 -7.99
CA GLY A 24 -30.01 23.43 -8.80
C GLY A 24 -30.26 22.98 -10.25
N GLY A 25 -30.95 21.85 -10.43
CA GLY A 25 -31.35 21.36 -11.76
C GLY A 25 -32.24 22.33 -12.54
N SER A 26 -33.14 23.06 -11.86
CA SER A 26 -33.97 24.08 -12.49
C SER A 26 -33.12 25.19 -13.10
N VAL A 27 -32.11 25.69 -12.38
CA VAL A 27 -31.18 26.70 -12.91
C VAL A 27 -30.47 26.21 -14.16
N ILE A 28 -30.02 24.96 -14.16
CA ILE A 28 -29.33 24.37 -15.32
C ILE A 28 -30.25 24.34 -16.53
N ARG A 29 -31.53 23.97 -16.34
CA ARG A 29 -32.54 24.05 -17.41
C ARG A 29 -32.81 25.48 -17.85
N GLU A 30 -32.94 26.43 -16.93
CA GLU A 30 -33.17 27.85 -17.21
C GLU A 30 -32.05 28.43 -18.09
N VAL A 31 -30.79 28.12 -17.79
CA VAL A 31 -29.62 28.52 -18.60
C VAL A 31 -29.76 28.04 -20.04
N VAL A 32 -30.19 26.80 -20.25
CA VAL A 32 -30.41 26.23 -21.59
C VAL A 32 -31.61 26.87 -22.29
N GLN A 33 -32.75 26.98 -21.60
CA GLN A 33 -34.01 27.50 -22.15
C GLN A 33 -33.90 28.98 -22.53
N GLN A 34 -33.19 29.78 -21.73
CA GLN A 34 -32.97 31.21 -21.96
C GLN A 34 -31.76 31.49 -22.86
N GLN A 35 -31.06 30.45 -23.34
CA GLN A 35 -29.87 30.56 -24.17
C GLN A 35 -28.80 31.49 -23.58
N VAL A 36 -28.58 31.39 -22.27
CA VAL A 36 -27.58 32.19 -21.56
C VAL A 36 -26.18 31.79 -22.06
N SER A 37 -25.29 32.77 -22.23
CA SER A 37 -23.88 32.51 -22.54
C SER A 37 -23.27 31.61 -21.47
N LEU A 38 -22.56 30.55 -21.88
CA LEU A 38 -21.97 29.59 -20.93
C LEU A 38 -20.87 30.22 -20.06
N ASP A 39 -20.26 31.32 -20.49
CA ASP A 39 -19.19 32.02 -19.79
C ASP A 39 -18.14 31.04 -19.23
N MET A 40 -17.62 30.22 -20.14
CA MET A 40 -16.73 29.11 -19.82
C MET A 40 -15.39 29.61 -19.27
N VAL A 41 -15.00 29.04 -18.14
CA VAL A 41 -13.70 29.27 -17.49
C VAL A 41 -13.00 27.93 -17.37
N ASN A 42 -11.72 27.85 -17.70
CA ASN A 42 -10.92 26.65 -17.48
C ASN A 42 -10.23 26.77 -16.11
N LYS A 43 -10.57 25.91 -15.15
CA LYS A 43 -10.14 26.00 -13.75
C LYS A 43 -8.66 25.63 -13.55
N GLN A 44 -8.09 24.82 -14.45
CA GLN A 44 -6.73 24.29 -14.31
C GLN A 44 -5.87 24.58 -15.53
N GLU A 45 -4.67 25.11 -15.34
CA GLU A 45 -3.70 25.30 -16.42
C GLU A 45 -3.10 23.94 -16.84
N GLY A 46 -3.06 23.65 -18.14
CA GLY A 46 -2.52 22.39 -18.67
C GLY A 46 -3.48 21.19 -18.64
N ALA A 47 -4.69 21.33 -18.05
CA ALA A 47 -5.77 20.36 -18.14
C ALA A 47 -7.06 21.04 -18.62
N TYR A 48 -7.93 20.31 -19.32
CA TYR A 48 -9.26 20.84 -19.67
C TYR A 48 -10.24 20.50 -18.55
N ASP A 49 -10.50 21.47 -17.67
CA ASP A 49 -11.40 21.42 -16.52
C ASP A 49 -12.37 22.62 -16.59
N PRO A 50 -13.40 22.57 -17.45
CA PRO A 50 -14.29 23.69 -17.70
C PRO A 50 -15.29 23.89 -16.57
N GLN A 51 -15.63 25.14 -16.32
CA GLN A 51 -16.73 25.61 -15.46
C GLN A 51 -17.59 26.58 -16.27
N THR A 52 -18.91 26.45 -16.21
CA THR A 52 -19.87 27.36 -16.87
C THR A 52 -20.66 28.18 -15.85
N VAL A 53 -21.46 29.13 -16.35
CA VAL A 53 -22.45 29.86 -15.54
C VAL A 53 -23.48 28.94 -14.89
N ALA A 54 -23.78 27.79 -15.50
CA ALA A 54 -24.72 26.82 -14.95
C ALA A 54 -24.16 26.18 -13.67
N ASP A 55 -22.88 25.78 -13.65
CA ASP A 55 -22.20 25.22 -12.48
C ASP A 55 -22.22 26.23 -11.32
N ARG A 56 -21.82 27.48 -11.60
CA ARG A 56 -21.79 28.55 -10.60
C ARG A 56 -23.18 28.86 -10.03
N ARG A 57 -24.18 29.12 -10.88
CA ARG A 57 -25.54 29.46 -10.42
C ARG A 57 -26.21 28.29 -9.71
N SER A 58 -26.01 27.06 -10.18
CA SER A 58 -26.50 25.85 -9.52
C SER A 58 -25.92 25.72 -8.12
N GLN A 59 -24.59 25.85 -7.96
CA GLN A 59 -23.95 25.79 -6.64
C GLN A 59 -24.42 26.90 -5.70
N GLN A 60 -24.51 28.14 -6.20
CA GLN A 60 -24.97 29.28 -5.40
C GLN A 60 -26.38 29.03 -4.85
N ARG A 61 -27.30 28.53 -5.70
CA ARG A 61 -28.67 28.23 -5.30
C ARG A 61 -28.75 27.06 -4.30
N ILE A 62 -28.03 25.96 -4.57
CA ILE A 62 -27.96 24.78 -3.68
C ILE A 62 -27.41 25.16 -2.31
N ILE A 63 -26.23 25.78 -2.26
CA ILE A 63 -25.55 26.11 -1.00
C ILE A 63 -26.35 27.15 -0.21
N TYR A 64 -26.94 28.15 -0.87
CA TYR A 64 -27.80 29.13 -0.20
C TYR A 64 -29.00 28.46 0.48
N ALA A 65 -29.76 27.64 -0.25
CA ALA A 65 -30.94 26.97 0.29
C ALA A 65 -30.59 26.03 1.46
N LEU A 66 -29.47 25.30 1.35
CA LEU A 66 -28.99 24.41 2.42
C LEU A 66 -28.50 25.18 3.65
N ARG A 67 -27.78 26.29 3.49
CA ARG A 67 -27.31 27.12 4.61
C ARG A 67 -28.46 27.84 5.33
N GLU A 68 -29.51 28.23 4.61
CA GLU A 68 -30.74 28.78 5.23
C GLU A 68 -31.47 27.72 6.08
N ALA A 69 -31.55 26.48 5.61
CA ALA A 69 -32.18 25.39 6.35
C ALA A 69 -31.31 24.90 7.53
N PHE A 70 -29.99 24.80 7.34
CA PHE A 70 -29.05 24.24 8.30
C PHE A 70 -27.75 25.07 8.40
N PRO A 71 -27.74 26.18 9.16
CA PRO A 71 -26.60 27.10 9.21
C PRO A 71 -25.30 26.51 9.76
N GLN A 72 -25.37 25.43 10.55
CA GLN A 72 -24.19 24.79 11.15
C GLN A 72 -23.53 23.73 10.25
N ILE A 73 -24.11 23.39 9.10
CA ILE A 73 -23.63 22.26 8.31
C ILE A 73 -22.36 22.59 7.53
N THR A 74 -21.41 21.65 7.54
CA THR A 74 -20.22 21.73 6.69
C THR A 74 -20.59 21.31 5.27
N ILE A 75 -20.25 22.13 4.28
CA ILE A 75 -20.51 21.87 2.86
C ILE A 75 -19.20 22.01 2.10
N VAL A 76 -18.84 21.00 1.32
CA VAL A 76 -17.74 21.03 0.35
C VAL A 76 -18.36 20.99 -1.05
N GLY A 77 -18.28 22.10 -1.77
CA GLY A 77 -18.76 22.22 -3.15
C GLY A 77 -17.59 22.27 -4.13
N GLU A 78 -17.76 21.67 -5.31
CA GLU A 78 -16.75 21.64 -6.38
C GLU A 78 -16.21 23.03 -6.74
N GLU A 79 -17.08 24.03 -6.84
CA GLU A 79 -16.71 25.35 -7.36
C GLU A 79 -16.12 26.28 -6.30
N GLY A 80 -15.75 25.74 -5.14
CA GLY A 80 -15.19 26.47 -4.02
C GLY A 80 -16.18 27.46 -3.40
N GLU A 81 -15.67 28.51 -2.77
CA GLU A 81 -16.52 29.57 -2.20
C GLU A 81 -16.95 30.54 -3.31
N LEU A 82 -18.27 30.67 -3.48
CA LEU A 82 -18.90 31.59 -4.42
C LEU A 82 -19.64 32.71 -3.68
N ALA A 83 -19.88 33.83 -4.37
CA ALA A 83 -20.75 34.88 -3.85
C ALA A 83 -22.19 34.35 -3.66
N PRO A 84 -23.03 34.98 -2.80
CA PRO A 84 -24.44 34.63 -2.68
C PRO A 84 -25.18 34.67 -4.03
N PRO A 85 -26.28 33.90 -4.19
CA PRO A 85 -27.09 33.93 -5.40
C PRO A 85 -27.70 35.31 -5.64
N ALA A 86 -28.05 35.58 -6.90
CA ALA A 86 -28.89 36.72 -7.22
C ALA A 86 -30.28 36.59 -6.52
N PRO A 87 -31.01 37.69 -6.25
CA PRO A 87 -32.29 37.63 -5.57
C PRO A 87 -33.31 36.68 -6.20
N GLU A 88 -33.32 36.57 -7.53
CA GLU A 88 -34.14 35.65 -8.31
C GLU A 88 -33.75 34.17 -8.15
N ASP A 89 -32.51 33.91 -7.72
CA ASP A 89 -31.96 32.58 -7.49
C ASP A 89 -32.02 32.18 -6.01
N ALA A 90 -32.51 33.04 -5.11
CA ALA A 90 -32.68 32.75 -3.69
C ALA A 90 -33.95 31.90 -3.46
N VAL A 91 -33.77 30.66 -3.01
CA VAL A 91 -34.84 29.68 -2.78
C VAL A 91 -34.74 29.05 -1.39
N GLN A 92 -35.83 28.45 -0.93
CA GLN A 92 -35.88 27.71 0.34
C GLN A 92 -36.16 26.23 0.08
N CYS A 93 -35.49 25.36 0.85
CA CYS A 93 -35.72 23.93 0.79
C CYS A 93 -37.10 23.55 1.38
N ASP A 94 -37.79 22.62 0.73
CA ASP A 94 -38.93 21.93 1.34
C ASP A 94 -38.45 20.77 2.23
N LEU A 95 -38.51 20.97 3.55
CA LEU A 95 -38.10 19.96 4.53
C LEU A 95 -39.11 18.81 4.69
N GLN A 96 -40.30 18.94 4.09
CA GLN A 96 -41.39 17.94 4.14
C GLN A 96 -41.51 17.15 2.84
N ALA A 97 -40.64 17.41 1.85
CA ALA A 97 -40.68 16.78 0.52
C ALA A 97 -40.69 15.24 0.58
N LEU A 98 -40.19 14.63 1.66
CA LEU A 98 -40.07 13.18 1.83
C LEU A 98 -40.98 12.61 2.94
N ASP A 99 -41.90 13.40 3.49
CA ASP A 99 -42.78 12.97 4.60
C ASP A 99 -43.73 11.82 4.20
N SER A 100 -44.05 11.73 2.91
CA SER A 100 -44.88 10.66 2.36
C SER A 100 -44.16 9.29 2.27
N VAL A 101 -42.84 9.27 2.48
CA VAL A 101 -42.01 8.07 2.32
C VAL A 101 -41.56 7.54 3.68
N THR A 102 -41.92 6.30 4.00
CA THR A 102 -41.47 5.63 5.23
C THR A 102 -40.11 4.96 5.00
N PHE A 103 -39.15 5.22 5.90
CA PHE A 103 -37.86 4.55 5.92
C PHE A 103 -37.26 4.57 7.34
N ASP A 104 -36.39 3.60 7.64
CA ASP A 104 -35.72 3.43 8.93
C ASP A 104 -34.48 4.34 9.02
N GLY A 105 -33.98 4.61 10.23
CA GLY A 105 -32.72 5.35 10.42
C GLY A 105 -32.86 6.88 10.52
N ASP A 106 -33.90 7.36 11.19
CA ASP A 106 -34.07 8.79 11.50
C ASP A 106 -33.29 9.18 12.77
N ASP A 107 -31.98 8.91 12.77
CA ASP A 107 -31.10 9.15 13.90
C ASP A 107 -30.74 10.64 14.02
N THR A 108 -30.59 11.14 15.25
CA THR A 108 -30.00 12.46 15.50
C THR A 108 -28.51 12.41 15.16
N LEU A 109 -28.09 13.25 14.22
CA LEU A 109 -26.70 13.37 13.80
C LEU A 109 -25.97 14.42 14.66
N ASN A 110 -24.65 14.35 14.72
CA ASN A 110 -23.81 15.40 15.29
C ASN A 110 -23.27 16.29 14.16
N TRP A 111 -23.30 17.61 14.35
CA TRP A 111 -22.80 18.59 13.39
C TRP A 111 -21.32 18.38 13.06
N ASP A 112 -20.49 18.09 14.06
CA ASP A 112 -19.04 17.93 13.89
C ASP A 112 -18.65 16.73 13.02
N ASP A 113 -19.55 15.75 12.89
CA ASP A 113 -19.34 14.52 12.12
C ASP A 113 -20.00 14.57 10.74
N LEU A 114 -20.73 15.65 10.41
CA LEU A 114 -21.61 15.77 9.24
C LEU A 114 -20.99 16.66 8.16
N VAL A 115 -20.89 16.14 6.93
CA VAL A 115 -20.42 16.91 5.78
C VAL A 115 -21.28 16.61 4.56
N LEU A 116 -21.71 17.67 3.86
CA LEU A 116 -22.32 17.58 2.54
C LEU A 116 -21.26 17.76 1.45
N TRP A 117 -21.30 16.90 0.43
CA TRP A 117 -20.45 16.99 -0.75
C TRP A 117 -21.32 17.31 -1.96
N VAL A 118 -21.02 18.41 -2.64
CA VAL A 118 -21.87 18.95 -3.72
C VAL A 118 -21.07 19.03 -5.01
N ASP A 119 -21.54 18.30 -6.02
CA ASP A 119 -21.23 18.59 -7.41
C ASP A 119 -22.47 19.27 -8.01
N PRO A 120 -22.41 20.58 -8.29
CA PRO A 120 -23.56 21.34 -8.74
C PRO A 120 -23.94 21.03 -10.20
N LEU A 121 -23.05 20.41 -10.97
CA LEU A 121 -23.23 20.01 -12.37
C LEU A 121 -22.17 18.97 -12.76
N ASP A 122 -22.43 17.68 -12.45
CA ASP A 122 -21.59 16.57 -12.89
C ASP A 122 -21.74 16.41 -14.40
N GLY A 123 -20.62 16.51 -15.12
CA GLY A 123 -20.59 16.42 -16.57
C GLY A 123 -20.52 17.75 -17.31
N THR A 124 -19.86 18.78 -16.76
CA THR A 124 -19.71 20.11 -17.41
C THR A 124 -19.24 20.06 -18.86
N LYS A 125 -18.34 19.13 -19.20
CA LYS A 125 -17.91 18.88 -20.60
C LYS A 125 -19.08 18.44 -21.49
N ARG A 126 -19.91 17.52 -20.99
CA ARG A 126 -21.12 17.06 -21.68
C ARG A 126 -22.15 18.16 -21.81
N PHE A 127 -22.30 18.99 -20.78
CA PHE A 127 -23.17 20.16 -20.83
C PHE A 127 -22.74 21.14 -21.93
N ALA A 128 -21.45 21.47 -22.00
CA ALA A 128 -20.89 22.33 -23.04
C ALA A 128 -21.07 21.74 -24.45
N ASP A 129 -20.95 20.41 -24.57
CA ASP A 129 -21.19 19.66 -25.81
C ASP A 129 -22.69 19.46 -26.13
N LYS A 130 -23.59 20.04 -25.32
CA LYS A 130 -25.06 19.93 -25.44
C LYS A 130 -25.60 18.51 -25.30
N MET A 131 -24.84 17.63 -24.65
CA MET A 131 -25.25 16.28 -24.26
C MET A 131 -25.97 16.33 -22.90
N TYR A 132 -27.12 17.00 -22.89
CA TYR A 132 -27.86 17.31 -21.66
C TYR A 132 -28.38 16.09 -20.90
N ASP A 133 -28.58 14.95 -21.57
CA ASP A 133 -29.04 13.72 -20.90
C ASP A 133 -27.93 13.01 -20.09
N GLU A 134 -26.68 13.46 -20.20
CA GLU A 134 -25.53 12.93 -19.47
C GLU A 134 -25.10 13.78 -18.25
N VAL A 135 -25.83 14.83 -17.91
CA VAL A 135 -25.49 15.71 -16.77
C VAL A 135 -26.35 15.42 -15.55
N SER A 136 -25.80 15.65 -14.36
CA SER A 136 -26.52 15.47 -13.11
C SER A 136 -26.14 16.51 -12.05
N VAL A 137 -26.95 16.64 -11.00
CA VAL A 137 -26.61 17.35 -9.77
C VAL A 137 -26.42 16.31 -8.68
N LEU A 138 -25.29 16.34 -7.97
CA LEU A 138 -24.93 15.36 -6.95
C LEU A 138 -24.85 16.03 -5.57
N ILE A 139 -25.58 15.49 -4.61
CA ILE A 139 -25.46 15.88 -3.20
C ILE A 139 -25.31 14.63 -2.36
N GLY A 140 -24.12 14.43 -1.79
CA GLY A 140 -23.81 13.33 -0.88
C GLY A 140 -23.82 13.79 0.58
N ILE A 141 -24.38 12.96 1.47
CA ILE A 141 -24.44 13.20 2.91
C ILE A 141 -23.52 12.21 3.60
N THR A 142 -22.48 12.71 4.27
CA THR A 142 -21.53 11.87 5.01
C THR A 142 -21.65 12.10 6.50
N TYR A 143 -21.60 11.01 7.26
CA TYR A 143 -21.53 11.03 8.72
C TYR A 143 -20.35 10.17 9.17
N LYS A 144 -19.46 10.73 9.99
CA LYS A 144 -18.19 10.08 10.39
C LYS A 144 -17.37 9.61 9.19
N MET A 145 -17.24 10.49 8.20
CA MET A 145 -16.48 10.29 6.94
C MET A 145 -16.95 9.14 6.05
N ARG A 146 -18.17 8.62 6.25
CA ARG A 146 -18.82 7.63 5.38
C ARG A 146 -20.15 8.15 4.84
N PRO A 147 -20.49 7.89 3.57
CA PRO A 147 -21.74 8.34 3.00
C PRO A 147 -22.90 7.52 3.58
N ILE A 148 -23.90 8.21 4.11
CA ILE A 148 -25.09 7.60 4.70
C ILE A 148 -26.33 7.77 3.82
N ALA A 149 -26.36 8.82 2.99
CA ALA A 149 -27.40 9.05 2.01
C ALA A 149 -26.87 9.93 0.86
N GLY A 150 -27.55 9.88 -0.28
CA GLY A 150 -27.19 10.67 -1.45
C GLY A 150 -28.39 10.99 -2.32
N VAL A 151 -28.24 12.04 -3.13
CA VAL A 151 -29.24 12.56 -4.07
C VAL A 151 -28.57 12.81 -5.41
N VAL A 152 -29.15 12.24 -6.47
CA VAL A 152 -28.72 12.39 -7.86
C VAL A 152 -29.91 12.90 -8.67
N HIS A 153 -29.88 14.18 -9.05
CA HIS A 153 -30.92 14.78 -9.88
C HIS A 153 -30.46 14.85 -11.34
N LEU A 154 -31.30 14.36 -12.25
CA LEU A 154 -31.12 14.38 -13.70
C LEU A 154 -32.02 15.48 -14.28
N PRO A 155 -31.49 16.69 -14.58
CA PRO A 155 -32.34 17.84 -14.89
C PRO A 155 -33.18 17.69 -16.16
N PHE A 156 -32.69 16.93 -17.14
CA PHE A 156 -33.28 16.80 -18.48
C PHE A 156 -34.01 15.47 -18.72
N HIS A 157 -34.07 14.60 -17.71
CA HIS A 157 -34.81 13.34 -17.82
C HIS A 157 -36.28 13.55 -17.47
N GLY A 158 -37.20 12.97 -18.25
CA GLY A 158 -38.64 13.26 -18.10
C GLY A 158 -38.98 14.70 -18.47
N LYS A 159 -40.14 15.20 -18.02
CA LYS A 159 -40.63 16.54 -18.40
C LYS A 159 -40.00 17.66 -17.54
N HIS A 160 -39.80 17.40 -16.24
CA HIS A 160 -39.28 18.38 -15.28
C HIS A 160 -38.09 17.85 -14.45
N GLY A 161 -37.46 16.76 -14.89
CA GLY A 161 -36.35 16.10 -14.20
C GLY A 161 -36.76 14.81 -13.49
N VAL A 162 -35.75 14.02 -13.13
CA VAL A 162 -35.90 12.80 -12.32
C VAL A 162 -34.85 12.82 -11.21
N THR A 163 -35.20 12.44 -9.98
CA THR A 163 -34.23 12.34 -8.88
C THR A 163 -34.16 10.91 -8.34
N TYR A 164 -32.94 10.38 -8.20
CA TYR A 164 -32.67 9.19 -7.41
C TYR A 164 -32.10 9.59 -6.06
N TRP A 165 -32.58 8.98 -4.98
CA TRP A 165 -32.13 9.33 -3.64
C TRP A 165 -32.28 8.17 -2.66
N GLY A 166 -31.57 8.26 -1.55
CA GLY A 166 -31.61 7.28 -0.48
C GLY A 166 -30.23 6.85 0.01
N GLY A 167 -30.13 5.67 0.60
CA GLY A 167 -28.92 5.17 1.25
C GLY A 167 -29.17 3.94 2.12
N PRO A 168 -28.13 3.38 2.77
CA PRO A 168 -28.29 2.27 3.70
C PRO A 168 -29.28 2.62 4.82
N GLY A 169 -30.20 1.71 5.18
CA GLY A 169 -31.30 1.98 6.12
C GLY A 169 -32.49 2.75 5.53
N VAL A 170 -32.23 3.65 4.58
CA VAL A 170 -33.27 4.40 3.86
C VAL A 170 -33.91 3.56 2.75
N GLY A 171 -33.10 2.80 2.01
CA GLY A 171 -33.47 2.22 0.71
C GLY A 171 -33.14 3.18 -0.45
N VAL A 172 -33.54 2.83 -1.67
CA VAL A 172 -33.38 3.69 -2.86
C VAL A 172 -34.74 4.03 -3.42
N PHE A 173 -34.92 5.28 -3.83
CA PHE A 173 -36.15 5.79 -4.41
C PHE A 173 -35.86 6.56 -5.70
N ARG A 174 -36.84 6.54 -6.59
CA ARG A 174 -36.87 7.34 -7.82
C ARG A 174 -38.08 8.27 -7.74
N SER A 175 -37.83 9.54 -7.99
CA SER A 175 -38.85 10.57 -8.02
C SER A 175 -38.98 11.19 -9.40
N GLU A 176 -40.21 11.27 -9.89
CA GLU A 176 -40.55 12.02 -11.10
C GLU A 176 -41.12 13.38 -10.70
N HIS A 177 -40.56 14.44 -11.29
CA HIS A 177 -40.94 15.81 -10.99
C HIS A 177 -41.99 16.30 -11.99
N GLU A 178 -42.96 17.04 -11.45
CA GLU A 178 -43.93 17.82 -12.21
C GLU A 178 -43.56 19.31 -12.12
N GLU A 179 -44.41 20.19 -12.63
CA GLU A 179 -44.16 21.64 -12.65
C GLU A 179 -44.00 22.26 -11.23
N ASN A 180 -44.44 21.56 -10.17
CA ASN A 180 -44.33 21.99 -8.78
C ASN A 180 -43.82 20.84 -7.88
N GLU A 181 -42.90 21.13 -6.96
CA GLU A 181 -42.31 20.15 -6.01
C GLU A 181 -43.38 19.43 -5.16
N ALA A 182 -44.48 20.11 -4.83
CA ALA A 182 -45.61 19.53 -4.08
C ALA A 182 -46.35 18.41 -4.82
N GLN A 183 -46.04 18.17 -6.11
CA GLN A 183 -46.66 17.14 -6.95
C GLN A 183 -45.67 16.01 -7.31
N THR A 184 -44.54 15.93 -6.62
CA THR A 184 -43.53 14.89 -6.83
C THR A 184 -44.06 13.52 -6.46
N THR A 185 -43.86 12.53 -7.33
CA THR A 185 -44.18 11.12 -7.01
C THR A 185 -42.92 10.39 -6.58
N HIS A 186 -42.98 9.59 -5.52
CA HIS A 186 -41.85 8.80 -5.01
C HIS A 186 -42.14 7.30 -5.19
N ALA A 187 -41.28 6.61 -5.94
CA ALA A 187 -41.36 5.17 -6.13
C ALA A 187 -40.14 4.50 -5.52
N LYS A 188 -40.34 3.45 -4.71
CA LYS A 188 -39.24 2.63 -4.21
C LYS A 188 -38.55 1.95 -5.38
N PHE A 189 -37.24 2.18 -5.51
CA PHE A 189 -36.41 1.55 -6.51
C PHE A 189 -35.85 0.24 -5.98
N SER A 190 -35.96 -0.82 -6.78
CA SER A 190 -35.44 -2.14 -6.43
C SER A 190 -34.30 -2.51 -7.36
N LYS A 191 -33.36 -3.31 -6.84
CA LYS A 191 -32.27 -3.90 -7.62
C LYS A 191 -32.85 -4.61 -8.85
N GLN A 192 -32.31 -4.32 -10.02
CA GLN A 192 -32.74 -4.93 -11.28
C GLN A 192 -32.31 -6.40 -11.35
N SER A 193 -33.05 -7.20 -12.11
CA SER A 193 -32.74 -8.61 -12.35
C SER A 193 -33.25 -9.04 -13.73
N PRO A 194 -32.50 -9.85 -14.49
CA PRO A 194 -31.21 -10.45 -14.14
C PRO A 194 -30.02 -9.47 -14.28
N MET A 195 -29.01 -9.61 -13.40
CA MET A 195 -27.68 -8.97 -13.50
C MET A 195 -26.59 -10.04 -13.59
N PHE A 196 -25.35 -9.68 -13.94
CA PHE A 196 -24.23 -10.63 -13.92
C PHE A 196 -24.13 -11.33 -12.54
N PRO A 197 -23.97 -12.66 -12.45
CA PRO A 197 -23.65 -13.60 -13.53
C PRO A 197 -24.86 -14.27 -14.20
N GLN A 198 -26.08 -13.87 -13.88
CA GLN A 198 -27.32 -14.43 -14.47
C GLN A 198 -27.56 -13.97 -15.91
N ARG A 199 -26.84 -12.92 -16.34
CA ARG A 199 -26.71 -12.47 -17.73
C ARG A 199 -25.23 -12.28 -18.09
N PRO A 200 -24.88 -12.22 -19.39
CA PRO A 200 -23.54 -11.79 -19.82
C PRO A 200 -23.18 -10.40 -19.27
N LEU A 201 -21.90 -10.19 -18.96
CA LEU A 201 -21.40 -8.95 -18.39
C LEU A 201 -21.60 -7.77 -19.35
N VAL A 202 -22.09 -6.63 -18.84
CA VAL A 202 -22.14 -5.34 -19.52
C VAL A 202 -21.31 -4.33 -18.72
N CYS A 203 -20.33 -3.70 -19.35
CA CYS A 203 -19.47 -2.71 -18.71
C CYS A 203 -19.79 -1.30 -19.21
N THR A 204 -19.75 -0.32 -18.33
CA THR A 204 -19.68 1.10 -18.69
C THR A 204 -18.28 1.62 -18.40
N VAL A 205 -17.73 2.43 -19.31
CA VAL A 205 -16.42 3.08 -19.14
C VAL A 205 -16.50 4.54 -19.56
N SER A 206 -15.50 5.35 -19.19
CA SER A 206 -15.41 6.72 -19.70
C SER A 206 -15.20 6.72 -21.21
N SER A 207 -15.78 7.69 -21.91
CA SER A 207 -15.50 7.91 -23.34
C SER A 207 -14.07 8.37 -23.62
N THR A 208 -13.31 8.75 -22.59
CA THR A 208 -11.89 9.09 -22.73
C THR A 208 -11.09 7.80 -22.93
N ASN A 209 -10.41 7.67 -24.07
CA ASN A 209 -9.60 6.48 -24.38
C ASN A 209 -8.51 6.26 -23.33
N CYS A 210 -8.36 5.01 -22.87
CA CYS A 210 -7.36 4.62 -21.89
C CYS A 210 -6.93 3.18 -22.15
N ASP A 211 -5.64 2.96 -22.41
CA ASP A 211 -5.13 1.64 -22.79
C ASP A 211 -5.33 0.59 -21.68
N GLN A 212 -5.17 0.97 -20.42
CA GLN A 212 -5.44 0.07 -19.29
C GLN A 212 -6.91 -0.36 -19.23
N VAL A 213 -7.84 0.55 -19.53
CA VAL A 213 -9.28 0.22 -19.62
C VAL A 213 -9.52 -0.75 -20.78
N ASN A 214 -8.91 -0.50 -21.94
CA ASN A 214 -9.02 -1.38 -23.10
C ASN A 214 -8.45 -2.78 -22.82
N SER A 215 -7.31 -2.88 -22.13
CA SER A 215 -6.72 -4.16 -21.70
C SER A 215 -7.62 -4.89 -20.70
N ALA A 216 -8.24 -4.18 -19.76
CA ALA A 216 -9.20 -4.79 -18.83
C ALA A 216 -10.45 -5.29 -19.55
N LEU A 217 -11.00 -4.54 -20.51
CA LEU A 217 -12.14 -4.96 -21.32
C LEU A 217 -11.83 -6.22 -22.14
N ARG A 218 -10.60 -6.36 -22.68
CA ARG A 218 -10.17 -7.61 -23.35
C ARG A 218 -10.16 -8.82 -22.41
N LEU A 219 -9.76 -8.64 -21.16
CA LEU A 219 -9.75 -9.70 -20.15
C LEU A 219 -11.17 -10.05 -19.67
N LEU A 220 -12.03 -9.05 -19.50
CA LEU A 220 -13.41 -9.21 -19.04
C LEU A 220 -14.33 -9.76 -20.13
N ALA A 221 -14.01 -9.53 -21.40
CA ALA A 221 -14.79 -9.92 -22.57
C ALA A 221 -16.31 -9.64 -22.42
N PRO A 222 -16.71 -8.40 -22.09
CA PRO A 222 -18.12 -8.08 -21.87
C PRO A 222 -18.93 -8.22 -23.17
N SER A 223 -20.21 -8.57 -23.03
CA SER A 223 -21.14 -8.66 -24.15
C SER A 223 -21.46 -7.32 -24.80
N ASN A 224 -21.36 -6.23 -24.03
CA ASN A 224 -21.55 -4.87 -24.50
C ASN A 224 -20.73 -3.89 -23.65
N VAL A 225 -20.26 -2.82 -24.27
CA VAL A 225 -19.52 -1.72 -23.62
C VAL A 225 -20.26 -0.41 -23.87
N LEU A 226 -20.75 0.20 -22.80
CA LEU A 226 -21.34 1.53 -22.81
C LEU A 226 -20.26 2.57 -22.51
N THR A 227 -20.41 3.78 -23.04
CA THR A 227 -19.50 4.90 -22.80
C THR A 227 -20.26 6.10 -22.28
N GLY A 228 -19.71 6.78 -21.27
CA GLY A 228 -20.28 8.02 -20.72
C GLY A 228 -19.23 9.08 -20.42
N GLY A 229 -19.68 10.32 -20.17
CA GLY A 229 -18.80 11.46 -19.90
C GLY A 229 -18.80 11.98 -18.47
N ALA A 230 -19.75 11.58 -17.65
CA ALA A 230 -19.94 12.07 -16.28
C ALA A 230 -19.98 10.90 -15.28
N THR A 231 -19.32 11.05 -14.14
CA THR A 231 -19.10 9.91 -13.22
C THR A 231 -20.40 9.51 -12.54
N GLY A 232 -21.19 10.49 -12.10
CA GLY A 232 -22.46 10.27 -11.42
C GLY A 232 -23.44 9.51 -12.30
N THR A 233 -23.60 9.92 -13.58
CA THR A 233 -24.52 9.24 -14.51
C THR A 233 -24.05 7.83 -14.90
N MET A 234 -22.74 7.59 -15.04
CA MET A 234 -22.21 6.26 -15.31
C MET A 234 -22.43 5.29 -14.13
N VAL A 235 -22.19 5.73 -12.89
CA VAL A 235 -22.48 4.92 -11.70
C VAL A 235 -23.99 4.74 -11.52
N LEU A 236 -24.79 5.76 -11.80
CA LEU A 236 -26.25 5.63 -11.81
C LEU A 236 -26.72 4.61 -12.85
N GLY A 237 -26.06 4.50 -14.01
CA GLY A 237 -26.28 3.45 -14.99
C GLY A 237 -26.07 2.03 -14.43
N VAL A 238 -25.10 1.86 -13.51
CA VAL A 238 -24.89 0.60 -12.78
C VAL A 238 -26.02 0.36 -11.76
N ILE A 239 -26.37 1.37 -10.96
CA ILE A 239 -27.47 1.32 -9.97
C ILE A 239 -28.80 0.97 -10.65
N THR A 240 -29.06 1.53 -11.82
CA THR A 240 -30.30 1.35 -12.58
C THR A 240 -30.30 0.11 -13.49
N GLY A 241 -29.22 -0.69 -13.49
CA GLY A 241 -29.14 -1.96 -14.22
C GLY A 241 -28.80 -1.86 -15.72
N HIS A 242 -28.55 -0.65 -16.25
CA HIS A 242 -28.10 -0.47 -17.64
C HIS A 242 -26.74 -1.14 -17.90
N SER A 243 -25.89 -1.22 -16.88
CA SER A 243 -24.64 -1.99 -16.89
C SER A 243 -24.43 -2.72 -15.56
N ASP A 244 -23.55 -3.73 -15.54
CA ASP A 244 -23.19 -4.48 -14.33
C ASP A 244 -22.01 -3.85 -13.59
N SER A 245 -21.16 -3.10 -14.30
CA SER A 245 -19.96 -2.49 -13.74
C SER A 245 -19.61 -1.16 -14.40
N PHE A 246 -19.06 -0.25 -13.61
CA PHE A 246 -18.28 0.89 -14.07
C PHE A 246 -16.91 0.87 -13.41
N PHE A 247 -15.85 1.12 -14.18
CA PHE A 247 -14.50 1.16 -13.61
C PHE A 247 -13.54 2.11 -14.33
N ARG A 248 -12.53 2.58 -13.60
CA ARG A 248 -11.47 3.48 -14.08
C ARG A 248 -10.15 3.20 -13.35
N PHE A 249 -9.02 3.36 -14.05
CA PHE A 249 -7.68 3.14 -13.48
C PHE A 249 -7.03 4.40 -12.88
N LYS A 250 -7.36 5.57 -13.41
CA LYS A 250 -6.62 6.82 -13.12
C LYS A 250 -7.35 7.70 -12.11
N ALA A 251 -6.56 8.51 -11.39
CA ALA A 251 -7.01 9.65 -10.61
C ALA A 251 -7.67 10.69 -11.52
N ALA A 252 -8.99 10.69 -11.57
CA ALA A 252 -9.76 11.57 -12.46
C ALA A 252 -11.20 11.77 -11.97
N THR A 253 -11.41 11.54 -10.68
CA THR A 253 -12.64 11.87 -9.97
C THR A 253 -12.30 12.46 -8.62
N ARG A 254 -13.21 13.23 -8.03
CA ARG A 254 -13.11 13.81 -6.68
C ARG A 254 -14.20 13.26 -5.77
N LYS A 255 -14.13 13.60 -4.49
CA LYS A 255 -15.10 13.09 -3.48
C LYS A 255 -16.54 13.41 -3.86
N TRP A 256 -16.82 14.61 -4.37
CA TRP A 256 -18.18 15.01 -4.76
C TRP A 256 -18.76 14.18 -5.91
N ASP A 257 -17.95 13.74 -6.88
CA ASP A 257 -18.39 12.89 -8.02
C ASP A 257 -18.99 11.54 -7.61
N ILE A 258 -18.60 11.01 -6.44
CA ILE A 258 -18.95 9.65 -6.00
C ILE A 258 -19.79 9.63 -4.72
N CYS A 259 -19.77 10.71 -3.92
CA CYS A 259 -20.39 10.73 -2.61
C CYS A 259 -21.91 10.52 -2.65
N ALA A 260 -22.58 11.01 -3.71
CA ALA A 260 -24.02 10.88 -3.85
C ALA A 260 -24.47 9.49 -4.35
N VAL A 261 -23.61 8.80 -5.12
CA VAL A 261 -23.95 7.52 -5.75
C VAL A 261 -23.52 6.31 -4.90
N GLU A 262 -22.46 6.44 -4.09
CA GLU A 262 -21.99 5.38 -3.20
C GLU A 262 -23.06 4.86 -2.22
N PRO A 263 -23.81 5.70 -1.47
CA PRO A 263 -24.82 5.18 -0.55
C PRO A 263 -25.99 4.51 -1.29
N LEU A 264 -26.31 4.95 -2.52
CA LEU A 264 -27.35 4.32 -3.34
C LEU A 264 -26.95 2.91 -3.78
N ILE A 265 -25.69 2.71 -4.20
CA ILE A 265 -25.22 1.39 -4.61
C ILE A 265 -25.12 0.44 -3.41
N GLU A 266 -24.67 0.94 -2.25
CA GLU A 266 -24.59 0.16 -1.00
C GLU A 266 -25.97 -0.27 -0.50
N ALA A 267 -26.99 0.61 -0.61
CA ALA A 267 -28.36 0.29 -0.26
C ALA A 267 -28.97 -0.85 -1.09
N LEU A 268 -28.45 -1.10 -2.30
CA LEU A 268 -28.82 -2.21 -3.16
C LEU A 268 -27.92 -3.45 -2.96
N GLY A 269 -27.04 -3.44 -1.95
CA GLY A 269 -26.10 -4.52 -1.65
C GLY A 269 -24.82 -4.51 -2.49
N GLY A 270 -24.61 -3.46 -3.28
CA GLY A 270 -23.44 -3.28 -4.12
C GLY A 270 -22.24 -2.65 -3.40
N LYS A 271 -21.21 -2.34 -4.19
CA LYS A 271 -19.96 -1.73 -3.72
C LYS A 271 -19.44 -0.67 -4.68
N LEU A 272 -18.87 0.38 -4.10
CA LEU A 272 -18.03 1.36 -4.78
C LEU A 272 -16.67 1.39 -4.05
N THR A 273 -15.58 1.08 -4.77
CA THR A 273 -14.24 0.95 -4.17
C THR A 273 -13.15 1.50 -5.09
N ASP A 274 -11.94 1.65 -4.56
CA ASP A 274 -10.73 1.86 -5.36
C ASP A 274 -10.31 0.58 -6.12
N THR A 275 -9.22 0.65 -6.91
CA THR A 275 -8.67 -0.50 -7.66
C THR A 275 -8.07 -1.61 -6.80
N GLN A 276 -8.02 -1.43 -5.48
CA GLN A 276 -7.55 -2.43 -4.50
C GLN A 276 -8.71 -2.98 -3.65
N GLY A 277 -9.94 -2.54 -3.90
CA GLY A 277 -11.12 -2.95 -3.14
C GLY A 277 -11.32 -2.19 -1.82
N ASN A 278 -10.56 -1.12 -1.58
CA ASN A 278 -10.76 -0.28 -0.39
C ASN A 278 -11.93 0.68 -0.60
N VAL A 279 -12.67 0.95 0.47
CA VAL A 279 -13.71 1.98 0.49
C VAL A 279 -13.10 3.39 0.52
N TYR A 280 -13.83 4.38 0.00
CA TYR A 280 -13.40 5.77 0.10
C TYR A 280 -13.66 6.34 1.49
N VAL A 281 -12.81 7.28 1.89
CA VAL A 281 -12.97 8.09 3.10
C VAL A 281 -13.22 9.52 2.68
N TYR A 282 -14.25 10.14 3.26
CA TYR A 282 -14.70 11.49 2.95
C TYR A 282 -14.28 12.45 4.07
N ASP A 283 -12.98 12.76 4.14
CA ASP A 283 -12.42 13.65 5.16
C ASP A 283 -12.21 15.05 4.58
N HIS A 284 -13.08 15.99 4.93
CA HIS A 284 -13.02 17.37 4.44
C HIS A 284 -11.78 18.16 4.92
N ILE A 285 -11.05 17.65 5.92
CA ILE A 285 -9.84 18.27 6.46
C ILE A 285 -8.61 17.62 5.85
N ALA A 286 -8.48 16.30 5.98
CA ALA A 286 -7.28 15.58 5.53
C ALA A 286 -7.17 15.48 4.00
N ASN A 287 -8.30 15.59 3.27
CA ASN A 287 -8.29 15.57 1.81
C ASN A 287 -8.23 16.97 1.18
N ALA A 288 -8.26 18.05 1.97
CA ALA A 288 -8.22 19.40 1.43
C ALA A 288 -6.81 19.79 0.92
N PRO A 289 -6.72 20.60 -0.15
CA PRO A 289 -7.81 21.14 -0.97
C PRO A 289 -8.16 20.28 -2.19
N ASP A 290 -7.43 19.21 -2.47
CA ASP A 290 -7.49 18.52 -3.77
C ASP A 290 -8.71 17.59 -3.88
N PHE A 291 -9.10 16.94 -2.78
CA PHE A 291 -10.22 16.00 -2.69
C PHE A 291 -10.21 14.85 -3.73
N ASP A 292 -9.07 14.61 -4.36
CA ASP A 292 -8.91 13.64 -5.45
C ASP A 292 -9.12 12.19 -4.99
N ASN A 293 -9.72 11.38 -5.87
CA ASN A 293 -9.76 9.94 -5.78
C ASN A 293 -8.57 9.35 -6.54
N GLU A 294 -7.44 9.23 -5.87
CA GLU A 294 -6.15 8.91 -6.53
C GLU A 294 -6.06 7.50 -7.13
N ARG A 295 -6.89 6.55 -6.70
CA ARG A 295 -6.70 5.11 -6.93
C ARG A 295 -7.76 4.47 -7.80
N GLY A 296 -8.10 5.15 -8.89
CA GLY A 296 -9.14 4.68 -9.82
C GLY A 296 -10.49 4.59 -9.14
N LEU A 297 -11.39 3.74 -9.65
CA LEU A 297 -12.76 3.56 -9.17
C LEU A 297 -13.35 2.27 -9.73
N ILE A 298 -14.14 1.54 -8.94
CA ILE A 298 -14.96 0.40 -9.36
C ILE A 298 -16.33 0.55 -8.71
N ALA A 299 -17.41 0.46 -9.49
CA ALA A 299 -18.78 0.45 -8.99
C ALA A 299 -19.53 -0.75 -9.59
N CYS A 300 -20.13 -1.59 -8.74
CA CYS A 300 -20.88 -2.79 -9.12
C CYS A 300 -22.02 -3.03 -8.12
N VAL A 301 -23.19 -3.44 -8.59
CA VAL A 301 -24.28 -3.90 -7.68
C VAL A 301 -24.06 -5.35 -7.22
N GLU A 302 -23.45 -6.18 -8.07
CA GLU A 302 -23.23 -7.61 -7.80
C GLU A 302 -21.79 -7.87 -7.31
N PRO A 303 -21.59 -8.59 -6.19
CA PRO A 303 -20.26 -8.93 -5.66
C PRO A 303 -19.38 -9.70 -6.64
N GLU A 304 -19.97 -10.57 -7.45
CA GLU A 304 -19.27 -11.35 -8.47
C GLU A 304 -18.73 -10.45 -9.59
N ALA A 305 -19.52 -9.46 -10.02
CA ALA A 305 -19.08 -8.46 -11.01
C ALA A 305 -17.91 -7.64 -10.45
N HIS A 306 -18.03 -7.19 -9.19
CA HIS A 306 -16.98 -6.44 -8.49
C HIS A 306 -15.67 -7.24 -8.44
N THR A 307 -15.73 -8.49 -8.00
CA THR A 307 -14.56 -9.37 -7.87
C THR A 307 -13.91 -9.63 -9.24
N ASN A 308 -14.73 -9.85 -10.29
CA ASN A 308 -14.23 -10.08 -11.64
C ASN A 308 -13.49 -8.85 -12.20
N VAL A 309 -14.09 -7.65 -12.05
CA VAL A 309 -13.48 -6.38 -12.48
C VAL A 309 -12.22 -6.07 -11.68
N LEU A 310 -12.24 -6.25 -10.35
CA LEU A 310 -11.08 -6.03 -9.49
C LEU A 310 -9.90 -6.93 -9.90
N ASN A 311 -10.15 -8.22 -10.16
CA ASN A 311 -9.11 -9.15 -10.62
C ASN A 311 -8.54 -8.77 -11.99
N ALA A 312 -9.40 -8.36 -12.94
CA ALA A 312 -8.96 -7.88 -14.24
C ALA A 312 -8.08 -6.63 -14.13
N MET A 313 -8.48 -5.67 -13.28
CA MET A 313 -7.71 -4.45 -13.05
C MET A 313 -6.38 -4.71 -12.34
N ALA A 314 -6.36 -5.57 -11.33
CA ALA A 314 -5.14 -5.99 -10.66
C ALA A 314 -4.15 -6.64 -11.63
N LYS A 315 -4.65 -7.50 -12.54
CA LYS A 315 -3.84 -8.10 -13.61
C LYS A 315 -3.26 -7.04 -14.54
N VAL A 316 -4.08 -6.12 -15.05
CA VAL A 316 -3.62 -5.04 -15.96
C VAL A 316 -2.59 -4.14 -15.29
N ASN A 317 -2.81 -3.69 -14.05
CA ASN A 317 -1.84 -2.86 -13.33
C ASN A 317 -0.49 -3.58 -13.18
N LEU A 318 -0.52 -4.85 -12.81
CA LEU A 318 0.69 -5.62 -12.62
C LEU A 318 1.46 -5.87 -13.92
N THR A 319 0.75 -6.11 -15.03
CA THR A 319 1.34 -6.34 -16.36
C THR A 319 1.43 -5.07 -17.22
N SER A 320 1.34 -3.89 -16.61
CA SER A 320 1.68 -2.62 -17.23
C SER A 320 3.13 -2.27 -16.86
N ALA A 321 3.97 -2.05 -17.87
CA ALA A 321 5.32 -1.55 -17.71
C ALA A 321 5.29 -0.14 -17.09
N LEU A 322 6.44 0.32 -16.59
CA LEU A 322 6.54 1.61 -15.88
C LEU A 322 6.29 2.82 -16.79
N ASP A 323 6.41 2.65 -18.11
CA ASP A 323 6.06 3.65 -19.11
C ASP A 323 4.58 3.55 -19.59
N GLY A 324 3.79 2.69 -18.94
CA GLY A 324 2.37 2.48 -19.25
C GLY A 324 2.08 1.50 -20.39
N ARG A 325 3.09 0.98 -21.10
CA ARG A 325 2.88 -0.03 -22.14
C ARG A 325 2.49 -1.37 -21.53
N GLU A 326 1.62 -2.11 -22.21
CA GLU A 326 1.30 -3.49 -21.82
C GLU A 326 2.51 -4.41 -22.05
N MET A 327 2.82 -5.26 -21.07
CA MET A 327 3.87 -6.28 -21.16
C MET A 327 3.41 -7.46 -22.05
N THR A 328 3.25 -7.19 -23.33
CA THR A 328 2.84 -8.17 -24.36
C THR A 328 3.92 -9.23 -24.62
N PRO A 329 3.62 -10.34 -25.32
CA PRO A 329 4.65 -11.27 -25.80
C PRO A 329 5.81 -10.57 -26.53
N GLN A 330 5.50 -9.60 -27.40
CA GLN A 330 6.51 -8.81 -28.09
C GLN A 330 7.38 -7.98 -27.12
N TRP A 331 6.76 -7.37 -26.09
CA TRP A 331 7.51 -6.66 -25.06
C TRP A 331 8.48 -7.58 -24.31
N PHE A 332 8.07 -8.79 -23.94
CA PHE A 332 8.95 -9.76 -23.29
C PHE A 332 10.09 -10.23 -24.19
N GLN A 333 9.81 -10.46 -25.48
CA GLN A 333 10.84 -10.78 -26.47
C GLN A 333 11.88 -9.65 -26.58
N ASP A 334 11.43 -8.40 -26.66
CA ASP A 334 12.31 -7.26 -26.89
C ASP A 334 13.09 -6.85 -25.63
N CYS A 335 12.45 -6.90 -24.46
CA CYS A 335 13.00 -6.33 -23.23
C CYS A 335 13.63 -7.37 -22.27
N VAL A 336 13.23 -8.64 -22.36
CA VAL A 336 13.62 -9.69 -21.38
C VAL A 336 14.33 -10.88 -22.04
N PHE A 337 13.86 -11.31 -23.21
CA PHE A 337 14.40 -12.47 -23.94
C PHE A 337 14.87 -12.12 -25.36
N PRO A 338 15.82 -11.18 -25.50
CA PRO A 338 16.31 -10.80 -26.82
C PRO A 338 16.85 -12.03 -27.55
N GLY A 339 16.35 -12.27 -28.77
CA GLY A 339 16.76 -13.41 -29.60
C GLY A 339 15.92 -14.69 -29.42
N ARG A 340 14.88 -14.68 -28.56
CA ARG A 340 13.95 -15.81 -28.42
C ARG A 340 12.51 -15.37 -28.66
N GLN A 341 11.80 -16.06 -29.55
CA GLN A 341 10.43 -15.69 -29.91
C GLN A 341 9.44 -16.07 -28.80
N VAL A 342 8.75 -15.09 -28.23
CA VAL A 342 7.74 -15.29 -27.18
C VAL A 342 6.35 -15.38 -27.85
N SER A 343 5.64 -16.48 -27.63
CA SER A 343 4.33 -16.74 -28.22
C SER A 343 3.18 -16.29 -27.31
N ALA A 344 3.32 -16.43 -25.99
CA ALA A 344 2.30 -16.03 -25.03
C ALA A 344 2.90 -15.71 -23.64
N VAL A 345 2.18 -14.88 -22.88
CA VAL A 345 2.49 -14.60 -21.48
C VAL A 345 1.20 -14.65 -20.68
N HIS A 346 1.21 -15.41 -19.59
CA HIS A 346 0.06 -15.62 -18.74
C HIS A 346 0.41 -15.36 -17.28
N VAL A 347 -0.43 -14.58 -16.58
CA VAL A 347 -0.36 -14.53 -15.12
C VAL A 347 -0.88 -15.85 -14.57
N VAL A 348 -0.09 -16.52 -13.73
CA VAL A 348 -0.50 -17.78 -13.11
C VAL A 348 -1.71 -17.51 -12.20
N PRO A 349 -2.83 -18.23 -12.36
CA PRO A 349 -4.04 -18.01 -11.57
C PRO A 349 -3.76 -18.04 -10.06
N GLY A 350 -4.36 -17.09 -9.33
CA GLY A 350 -4.21 -16.99 -7.86
C GLY A 350 -2.83 -16.57 -7.36
N SER A 351 -1.87 -16.25 -8.25
CA SER A 351 -0.51 -15.85 -7.84
C SER A 351 -0.34 -14.36 -7.56
N ILE A 352 -1.32 -13.52 -7.92
CA ILE A 352 -1.25 -12.08 -7.67
C ILE A 352 -1.42 -11.80 -6.18
N HIS A 353 -0.46 -11.07 -5.59
CA HIS A 353 -0.55 -10.57 -4.24
C HIS A 353 -0.18 -9.08 -4.20
N GLN A 354 -1.09 -8.26 -3.66
CA GLN A 354 -0.88 -6.82 -3.49
C GLN A 354 -0.56 -6.52 -2.02
N GLY A 355 0.71 -6.23 -1.76
CA GLY A 355 1.20 -5.88 -0.44
C GLY A 355 1.28 -4.37 -0.22
N LYS A 356 1.72 -4.02 0.99
CA LYS A 356 1.97 -2.63 1.41
C LYS A 356 3.14 -1.95 0.72
N HIS A 357 4.03 -2.74 0.11
CA HIS A 357 5.33 -2.31 -0.42
C HIS A 357 5.58 -2.72 -1.87
N SER A 358 4.85 -3.72 -2.36
CA SER A 358 4.95 -4.20 -3.74
C SER A 358 3.70 -5.00 -4.11
N ALA A 359 3.41 -5.08 -5.40
CA ALA A 359 2.55 -6.08 -5.98
C ALA A 359 3.42 -7.16 -6.65
N VAL A 360 3.07 -8.43 -6.45
CA VAL A 360 3.84 -9.57 -6.98
C VAL A 360 2.93 -10.54 -7.72
N ALA A 361 3.48 -11.28 -8.70
CA ALA A 361 2.83 -12.47 -9.26
C ALA A 361 3.84 -13.41 -9.92
N LYS A 362 3.36 -14.61 -10.26
CA LYS A 362 4.05 -15.52 -11.16
C LYS A 362 3.56 -15.32 -12.59
N LEU A 363 4.48 -15.26 -13.54
CA LEU A 363 4.20 -15.17 -14.97
C LEU A 363 4.72 -16.41 -15.70
N GLU A 364 3.87 -17.10 -16.44
CA GLU A 364 4.27 -18.16 -17.35
C GLU A 364 4.50 -17.57 -18.74
N VAL A 365 5.72 -17.71 -19.25
CA VAL A 365 6.15 -17.23 -20.57
C VAL A 365 6.35 -18.43 -21.49
N HIS A 366 5.65 -18.44 -22.61
CA HIS A 366 5.70 -19.49 -23.63
C HIS A 366 6.54 -19.02 -24.81
N PHE A 367 7.39 -19.89 -25.33
CA PHE A 367 8.24 -19.62 -26.48
C PHE A 367 7.76 -20.41 -27.71
N ALA A 368 8.02 -19.88 -28.90
CA ALA A 368 7.65 -20.55 -30.15
C ALA A 368 8.51 -21.79 -30.46
N ASP A 369 9.68 -21.94 -29.82
CA ASP A 369 10.59 -23.06 -30.03
C ASP A 369 10.20 -24.27 -29.15
N ASN A 370 9.67 -25.31 -29.82
CA ASN A 370 9.28 -26.59 -29.22
C ASN A 370 8.28 -26.48 -28.06
N ASP A 371 7.42 -25.46 -28.07
CA ASP A 371 6.42 -25.22 -27.01
C ASP A 371 7.05 -25.13 -25.61
N SER A 372 8.32 -24.68 -25.55
CA SER A 372 9.05 -24.52 -24.30
C SER A 372 8.48 -23.34 -23.50
N LYS A 373 8.52 -23.44 -22.17
CA LYS A 373 8.01 -22.40 -21.28
C LYS A 373 8.91 -22.19 -20.06
N THR A 374 8.79 -21.01 -19.46
CA THR A 374 9.45 -20.66 -18.20
C THR A 374 8.50 -19.89 -17.29
N THR A 375 8.75 -19.93 -15.98
CA THR A 375 7.99 -19.17 -14.98
C THR A 375 8.87 -18.11 -14.33
N LEU A 376 8.39 -16.87 -14.32
CA LEU A 376 9.05 -15.71 -13.73
C LEU A 376 8.30 -15.25 -12.49
N PHE A 377 9.03 -14.69 -11.54
CA PHE A 377 8.48 -13.94 -10.43
C PHE A 377 8.57 -12.45 -10.74
N LEU A 378 7.42 -11.78 -10.89
CA LEU A 378 7.33 -10.33 -11.06
C LEU A 378 7.14 -9.70 -9.69
N LYS A 379 7.97 -8.70 -9.36
CA LYS A 379 7.78 -7.79 -8.23
C LYS A 379 7.77 -6.36 -8.73
N LYS A 380 6.68 -5.63 -8.46
CA LYS A 380 6.46 -4.25 -8.88
C LYS A 380 6.22 -3.36 -7.66
N SER A 381 7.05 -2.33 -7.51
CA SER A 381 6.91 -1.29 -6.49
C SER A 381 6.74 0.04 -7.21
N ALA A 382 5.50 0.40 -7.52
CA ALA A 382 5.16 1.68 -8.14
C ALA A 382 4.40 2.55 -7.14
N ARG A 383 4.92 3.74 -6.83
CA ARG A 383 4.43 4.62 -5.76
C ARG A 383 2.94 4.92 -5.88
N ASN A 384 2.47 5.19 -7.09
CA ASN A 384 1.08 5.50 -7.42
C ASN A 384 0.12 4.29 -7.36
N GLU A 385 0.66 3.07 -7.37
CA GLU A 385 -0.13 1.82 -7.29
C GLU A 385 -0.18 1.26 -5.86
N LEU A 386 0.62 1.81 -4.93
CA LEU A 386 0.74 1.34 -3.55
C LEU A 386 -0.14 2.17 -2.58
N PRO A 387 -0.44 1.62 -1.39
CA PRO A 387 -1.20 2.35 -0.38
C PRO A 387 -0.51 3.66 0.04
N ALA A 388 -1.30 4.71 0.30
CA ALA A 388 -0.82 6.03 0.69
C ALA A 388 -0.01 5.97 1.99
N ARG A 389 1.02 6.82 2.02
CA ARG A 389 1.98 6.98 3.11
C ARG A 389 2.32 8.45 3.27
N SER A 390 2.81 8.82 4.45
CA SER A 390 3.42 10.14 4.66
C SER A 390 4.69 10.30 3.82
N ALA A 391 5.06 11.54 3.51
CA ALA A 391 6.27 11.84 2.74
C ALA A 391 7.55 11.23 3.37
N ALA A 392 7.65 11.22 4.70
CA ALA A 392 8.77 10.62 5.42
C ALA A 392 8.85 9.10 5.22
N HIS A 393 7.71 8.41 5.22
CA HIS A 393 7.65 6.98 4.91
C HIS A 393 8.01 6.72 3.44
N TRP A 394 7.48 7.52 2.50
CA TRP A 394 7.80 7.36 1.07
C TRP A 394 9.29 7.51 0.79
N LYS A 395 9.95 8.51 1.38
CA LYS A 395 11.40 8.70 1.23
C LYS A 395 12.20 7.46 1.61
N ARG A 396 11.84 6.82 2.73
CA ARG A 396 12.52 5.61 3.21
C ARG A 396 12.18 4.40 2.35
N ASP A 397 10.91 4.20 2.04
CA ASP A 397 10.43 3.03 1.33
C ASP A 397 10.96 3.02 -0.13
N ILE A 398 10.97 4.17 -0.82
CA ILE A 398 11.57 4.30 -2.16
C ILE A 398 13.08 3.99 -2.12
N ALA A 399 13.80 4.43 -1.08
CA ALA A 399 15.21 4.10 -0.93
C ALA A 399 15.44 2.59 -0.75
N SER A 400 14.55 1.88 -0.04
CA SER A 400 14.65 0.42 0.10
C SER A 400 14.35 -0.31 -1.21
N TYR A 401 13.33 0.12 -1.96
CA TYR A 401 12.99 -0.47 -3.27
C TYR A 401 14.12 -0.25 -4.28
N ARG A 402 14.69 0.96 -4.29
CA ARG A 402 15.87 1.29 -5.10
C ARG A 402 17.03 0.38 -4.76
N THR A 403 17.33 0.18 -3.48
CA THR A 403 18.41 -0.69 -3.03
C THR A 403 18.26 -2.11 -3.57
N GLU A 404 17.06 -2.69 -3.46
CA GLU A 404 16.81 -4.05 -3.97
C GLU A 404 16.93 -4.14 -5.50
N ALA A 405 16.34 -3.19 -6.22
CA ALA A 405 16.45 -3.14 -7.68
C ALA A 405 17.91 -2.98 -8.14
N THR A 406 18.66 -2.08 -7.51
CA THR A 406 20.08 -1.85 -7.79
C THR A 406 20.94 -3.06 -7.42
N PHE A 407 20.65 -3.76 -6.32
CA PHE A 407 21.34 -4.99 -5.95
C PHE A 407 21.23 -6.04 -7.07
N TYR A 408 20.01 -6.30 -7.54
CA TYR A 408 19.80 -7.27 -8.63
C TYR A 408 20.37 -6.81 -9.96
N ALA A 409 20.31 -5.52 -10.28
CA ALA A 409 20.87 -4.99 -11.52
C ALA A 409 22.40 -5.05 -11.55
N ASN A 410 23.06 -4.63 -10.47
CA ASN A 410 24.49 -4.29 -10.52
C ASN A 410 25.39 -5.25 -9.71
N PHE A 411 24.86 -5.94 -8.70
CA PHE A 411 25.67 -6.73 -7.76
C PHE A 411 25.48 -8.24 -7.90
N ALA A 412 24.28 -8.69 -8.27
CA ALA A 412 23.94 -10.11 -8.29
C ALA A 412 24.88 -10.95 -9.17
N SER A 413 25.19 -10.51 -10.40
CA SER A 413 26.08 -11.23 -11.32
C SER A 413 27.52 -11.36 -10.77
N SER A 414 28.05 -10.28 -10.20
CA SER A 414 29.39 -10.27 -9.60
C SER A 414 29.48 -11.25 -8.42
N LEU A 415 28.49 -11.24 -7.52
CA LEU A 415 28.44 -12.15 -6.38
C LEU A 415 28.21 -13.61 -6.82
N GLN A 416 27.35 -13.87 -7.81
CA GLN A 416 27.14 -15.20 -8.38
C GLN A 416 28.42 -15.76 -9.01
N SER A 417 29.19 -14.94 -9.73
CA SER A 417 30.47 -15.36 -10.31
C SER A 417 31.51 -15.76 -9.25
N ARG A 418 31.32 -15.29 -8.01
CA ARG A 418 32.12 -15.62 -6.83
C ARG A 418 31.45 -16.68 -5.95
N GLY A 419 30.42 -17.35 -6.45
CA GLY A 419 29.81 -18.54 -5.85
C GLY A 419 28.69 -18.27 -4.86
N VAL A 420 28.15 -17.05 -4.76
CA VAL A 420 26.97 -16.76 -3.92
C VAL A 420 25.71 -17.20 -4.65
N SER A 421 24.92 -18.10 -4.04
CA SER A 421 23.62 -18.51 -4.57
C SER A 421 22.62 -17.35 -4.47
N LEU A 422 22.05 -16.91 -5.58
CA LEU A 422 21.11 -15.79 -5.62
C LEU A 422 19.97 -16.11 -6.57
N VAL A 423 18.78 -15.58 -6.28
CA VAL A 423 17.67 -15.55 -7.23
C VAL A 423 18.15 -14.82 -8.48
N ARG A 424 18.21 -15.51 -9.60
CA ARG A 424 18.69 -14.94 -10.86
C ARG A 424 17.75 -13.83 -11.34
N PRO A 425 18.27 -12.61 -11.56
CA PRO A 425 17.48 -11.55 -12.19
C PRO A 425 17.46 -11.75 -13.70
N LEU A 426 16.29 -11.60 -14.32
CA LEU A 426 16.14 -11.60 -15.78
C LEU A 426 15.99 -10.18 -16.31
N ALA A 427 15.27 -9.34 -15.58
CA ALA A 427 15.18 -7.93 -15.91
C ALA A 427 14.90 -7.05 -14.69
N VAL A 428 15.46 -5.83 -14.73
CA VAL A 428 15.17 -4.78 -13.77
C VAL A 428 14.90 -3.48 -14.53
N PHE A 429 13.81 -2.81 -14.20
CA PHE A 429 13.41 -1.53 -14.77
C PHE A 429 13.13 -0.53 -13.66
N GLN A 430 13.44 0.73 -13.95
CA GLN A 430 13.16 1.86 -13.07
C GLN A 430 12.46 2.97 -13.84
N SER A 431 11.68 3.80 -13.16
CA SER A 431 11.20 5.06 -13.72
C SER A 431 11.14 6.17 -12.68
N ASP A 432 11.26 7.40 -13.15
CA ASP A 432 10.94 8.59 -12.36
C ASP A 432 9.41 8.79 -12.25
N ALA A 433 9.01 9.87 -11.56
CA ALA A 433 7.61 10.26 -11.39
C ALA A 433 6.92 10.70 -12.70
N ALA A 434 7.69 11.13 -13.70
CA ALA A 434 7.18 11.52 -15.02
C ALA A 434 6.98 10.30 -15.95
N GLY A 435 7.39 9.11 -15.54
CA GLY A 435 7.28 7.88 -16.32
C GLY A 435 8.43 7.66 -17.30
N HIS A 436 9.53 8.41 -17.19
CA HIS A 436 10.73 8.14 -17.97
C HIS A 436 11.36 6.84 -17.47
N CYS A 437 11.31 5.79 -18.29
CA CYS A 437 11.73 4.45 -17.92
C CYS A 437 13.13 4.11 -18.46
N THR A 438 13.91 3.36 -17.68
CA THR A 438 15.17 2.78 -18.13
C THR A 438 14.94 1.62 -19.11
N GLY A 439 15.99 1.23 -19.83
CA GLY A 439 16.04 -0.12 -20.42
C GLY A 439 16.15 -1.20 -19.33
N ASN A 440 16.31 -2.46 -19.75
CA ASN A 440 16.61 -3.54 -18.83
C ASN A 440 18.04 -3.37 -18.26
N LEU A 441 18.14 -3.01 -16.98
CA LEU A 441 19.40 -2.74 -16.30
C LEU A 441 20.27 -3.99 -16.13
N VAL A 442 19.69 -5.20 -16.18
CA VAL A 442 20.45 -6.46 -16.13
C VAL A 442 21.21 -6.71 -17.43
N ALA A 443 20.71 -6.18 -18.56
CA ALA A 443 21.29 -6.40 -19.89
C ALA A 443 22.22 -5.26 -20.36
N SER A 444 22.21 -4.11 -19.68
CA SER A 444 22.90 -2.89 -20.13
C SER A 444 23.33 -2.00 -18.95
N ASP A 445 24.63 -1.70 -18.86
CA ASP A 445 25.24 -0.88 -17.81
C ASP A 445 25.01 0.65 -17.94
N THR A 446 24.38 1.14 -19.02
CA THR A 446 24.47 2.57 -19.38
C THR A 446 23.21 3.42 -19.18
N ALA A 447 22.07 2.85 -18.76
CA ALA A 447 20.83 3.62 -18.60
C ALA A 447 20.63 4.05 -17.14
N THR A 448 20.74 5.34 -16.85
CA THR A 448 20.50 5.88 -15.50
C THR A 448 19.17 6.61 -15.42
N CYS A 449 18.47 6.43 -14.30
CA CYS A 449 17.33 7.24 -13.90
C CYS A 449 17.78 8.07 -12.69
N SER A 450 17.70 9.41 -12.77
CA SER A 450 18.25 10.28 -11.72
C SER A 450 17.48 10.19 -10.40
N GLU A 451 16.14 10.06 -10.47
CA GLU A 451 15.27 10.02 -9.30
C GLU A 451 14.18 8.94 -9.46
N PRO A 452 14.55 7.65 -9.44
CA PRO A 452 13.57 6.59 -9.62
C PRO A 452 12.64 6.51 -8.39
N GLU A 453 11.35 6.46 -8.68
CA GLU A 453 10.26 6.25 -7.71
C GLU A 453 9.52 4.93 -7.93
N ASN A 454 9.64 4.34 -9.12
CA ASN A 454 8.96 3.10 -9.48
C ASN A 454 9.96 2.05 -9.96
N PHE A 455 9.71 0.79 -9.59
CA PHE A 455 10.62 -0.33 -9.82
C PHE A 455 9.85 -1.58 -10.26
N VAL A 456 10.37 -2.28 -11.28
CA VAL A 456 9.90 -3.61 -11.68
C VAL A 456 11.10 -4.55 -11.75
N MET A 457 10.96 -5.71 -11.12
CA MET A 457 11.93 -6.80 -11.19
C MET A 457 11.25 -8.05 -11.71
N LEU A 458 11.86 -8.67 -12.72
CA LEU A 458 11.52 -9.99 -13.23
C LEU A 458 12.63 -10.94 -12.83
N LEU A 459 12.33 -11.81 -11.88
CA LEU A 459 13.27 -12.75 -11.28
C LEU A 459 12.91 -14.18 -11.69
N GLU A 460 13.84 -15.11 -11.58
CA GLU A 460 13.51 -16.52 -11.72
C GLU A 460 12.53 -16.96 -10.62
N CYS A 461 11.61 -17.87 -10.95
CA CYS A 461 10.68 -18.42 -9.97
C CYS A 461 11.25 -19.71 -9.39
N LEU A 462 11.59 -19.72 -8.11
CA LEU A 462 12.14 -20.89 -7.40
C LEU A 462 11.08 -21.96 -7.06
N GLY A 463 9.79 -21.63 -7.15
CA GLY A 463 8.68 -22.53 -6.83
C GLY A 463 7.96 -23.05 -8.06
N ALA A 464 7.33 -24.23 -7.94
CA ALA A 464 6.61 -24.84 -9.06
C ALA A 464 5.43 -23.96 -9.54
N ALA A 465 5.12 -24.05 -10.84
CA ALA A 465 4.10 -23.23 -11.50
C ALA A 465 2.66 -23.68 -11.18
N SER A 466 2.48 -24.92 -10.69
CA SER A 466 1.18 -25.50 -10.34
C SER A 466 1.20 -26.14 -8.94
N PRO A 467 0.11 -26.06 -8.16
CA PRO A 467 -0.03 -26.83 -6.91
C PRO A 467 0.06 -28.36 -7.12
N ASP A 468 -0.13 -28.87 -8.35
CA ASP A 468 -0.05 -30.30 -8.68
C ASP A 468 1.35 -30.78 -9.11
N SER A 469 2.33 -29.88 -9.24
CA SER A 469 3.71 -30.30 -9.51
C SER A 469 4.42 -30.68 -8.21
N SER A 470 4.71 -31.97 -8.05
CA SER A 470 5.48 -32.59 -6.97
C SER A 470 6.98 -32.20 -6.95
N LEU A 471 7.33 -31.02 -7.45
CA LEU A 471 8.70 -30.57 -7.76
C LEU A 471 8.90 -29.10 -7.36
N GLY A 472 8.41 -28.72 -6.18
CA GLY A 472 8.93 -27.51 -5.54
C GLY A 472 10.30 -27.87 -4.95
N ASN A 473 11.39 -27.45 -5.59
CA ASN A 473 12.74 -27.72 -5.07
C ASN A 473 13.08 -26.85 -3.85
N TYR A 474 12.26 -25.87 -3.50
CA TYR A 474 12.53 -24.93 -2.42
C TYR A 474 11.33 -24.79 -1.47
N GLU A 475 11.62 -24.68 -0.18
CA GLU A 475 10.64 -24.42 0.87
C GLU A 475 11.12 -23.30 1.82
N ALA A 476 10.17 -22.66 2.48
CA ALA A 476 10.47 -21.73 3.57
C ALA A 476 10.58 -22.52 4.88
N ALA A 477 11.59 -22.19 5.70
CA ALA A 477 11.72 -22.72 7.05
C ALA A 477 11.51 -21.60 8.07
N ASP A 478 11.03 -21.96 9.25
CA ASP A 478 10.86 -21.03 10.37
C ASP A 478 11.39 -21.67 11.65
N CYS A 479 11.91 -20.85 12.59
CA CYS A 479 12.54 -21.32 13.82
C CYS A 479 13.61 -22.41 13.55
N LEU A 480 14.69 -22.01 12.89
CA LEU A 480 15.71 -22.89 12.32
C LEU A 480 16.39 -23.75 13.41
N GLU A 481 16.38 -25.05 13.21
CA GLU A 481 17.17 -26.02 13.97
C GLU A 481 18.59 -26.14 13.37
N LEU A 482 19.41 -27.07 13.89
CA LEU A 482 20.86 -27.06 13.69
C LEU A 482 21.31 -27.10 12.22
N GLU A 483 20.71 -27.98 11.42
CA GLU A 483 21.06 -28.18 10.01
C GLU A 483 20.79 -26.91 9.19
N ASP A 484 19.56 -26.39 9.25
CA ASP A 484 19.17 -25.17 8.54
C ASP A 484 19.94 -23.94 9.02
N THR A 485 20.23 -23.86 10.32
CA THR A 485 21.07 -22.78 10.87
C THR A 485 22.49 -22.82 10.29
N ARG A 486 23.09 -24.01 10.19
CA ARG A 486 24.43 -24.17 9.58
C ARG A 486 24.43 -23.84 8.09
N GLN A 487 23.37 -24.18 7.36
CA GLN A 487 23.26 -23.81 5.95
C GLN A 487 23.12 -22.28 5.77
N ALA A 488 22.32 -21.62 6.61
CA ALA A 488 22.18 -20.18 6.62
C ALA A 488 23.49 -19.45 7.01
N LEU A 489 24.24 -19.96 8.00
CA LEU A 489 25.55 -19.41 8.36
C LEU A 489 26.61 -19.65 7.28
N SER A 490 26.58 -20.81 6.61
CA SER A 490 27.48 -21.10 5.48
C SER A 490 27.19 -20.16 4.29
N TYR A 491 25.92 -19.86 4.03
CA TYR A 491 25.51 -18.86 3.06
C TYR A 491 26.09 -17.47 3.40
N LEU A 492 25.92 -17.01 4.65
CA LEU A 492 26.47 -15.72 5.08
C LEU A 492 27.99 -15.67 4.97
N ALA A 493 28.68 -16.73 5.41
CA ALA A 493 30.13 -16.81 5.29
C ALA A 493 30.59 -16.66 3.83
N ASN A 494 29.86 -17.29 2.90
CA ASN A 494 30.13 -17.19 1.46
C ASN A 494 29.83 -15.80 0.89
N LEU A 495 28.69 -15.19 1.24
CA LEU A 495 28.34 -13.82 0.85
C LEU A 495 29.42 -12.84 1.31
N HIS A 496 29.76 -12.88 2.61
CA HIS A 496 30.70 -11.96 3.22
C HIS A 496 32.11 -12.13 2.66
N ALA A 497 32.59 -13.37 2.48
CA ALA A 497 33.89 -13.64 1.86
C ALA A 497 33.94 -13.16 0.40
N SER A 498 32.82 -13.24 -0.32
CA SER A 498 32.77 -12.87 -1.74
C SER A 498 33.01 -11.39 -1.98
N ALA A 499 32.60 -10.49 -1.08
CA ALA A 499 32.91 -9.05 -1.20
C ALA A 499 34.13 -8.62 -0.36
N TRP A 500 34.66 -9.48 0.51
CA TRP A 500 35.78 -9.16 1.38
C TRP A 500 37.05 -8.82 0.59
N GLY A 501 37.67 -7.68 0.93
CA GLY A 501 38.87 -7.19 0.25
C GLY A 501 38.66 -6.75 -1.20
N GLN A 502 37.40 -6.72 -1.68
CA GLN A 502 37.06 -6.24 -3.02
C GLN A 502 36.75 -4.74 -2.98
N GLU A 503 37.79 -3.90 -2.91
CA GLU A 503 37.65 -2.44 -2.75
C GLU A 503 36.68 -1.81 -3.77
N LYS A 504 36.76 -2.20 -5.04
CA LYS A 504 35.83 -1.70 -6.07
C LYS A 504 34.36 -2.05 -5.78
N LEU A 505 34.10 -3.30 -5.39
CA LEU A 505 32.75 -3.79 -5.12
C LEU A 505 32.17 -3.15 -3.86
N VAL A 506 32.97 -3.03 -2.81
CA VAL A 506 32.57 -2.39 -1.54
C VAL A 506 32.35 -0.89 -1.73
N ASN A 507 33.21 -0.19 -2.46
CA ASN A 507 33.04 1.24 -2.75
C ASN A 507 31.78 1.49 -3.60
N GLN A 508 31.53 0.63 -4.60
CA GLN A 508 30.31 0.70 -5.40
C GLN A 508 29.07 0.49 -4.52
N ALA A 509 29.06 -0.56 -3.68
CA ALA A 509 27.98 -0.81 -2.73
C ALA A 509 27.74 0.37 -1.78
N GLY A 510 28.79 1.00 -1.28
CA GLY A 510 28.70 2.18 -0.42
C GLY A 510 28.09 3.41 -1.12
N SER A 511 28.17 3.48 -2.45
CA SER A 511 27.62 4.58 -3.25
C SER A 511 26.22 4.32 -3.81
N GLU A 512 25.90 3.05 -4.12
CA GLU A 512 24.69 2.66 -4.87
C GLU A 512 23.65 1.93 -4.00
N LEU A 513 24.08 1.28 -2.92
CA LEU A 513 23.20 0.64 -1.92
C LEU A 513 23.18 1.47 -0.64
N TRP A 514 22.85 0.87 0.51
CA TRP A 514 22.96 1.57 1.79
C TRP A 514 24.43 1.73 2.21
N PRO A 515 24.92 2.95 2.48
CA PRO A 515 26.30 3.16 2.95
C PRO A 515 26.57 2.50 4.32
N ALA A 516 25.54 2.48 5.17
CA ALA A 516 25.47 1.62 6.34
C ALA A 516 24.24 0.73 6.17
N ALA A 517 24.44 -0.57 5.98
CA ALA A 517 23.36 -1.54 5.83
C ALA A 517 22.52 -1.68 7.10
N CYS A 518 21.63 -2.68 7.12
CA CYS A 518 20.77 -3.02 8.25
C CYS A 518 19.68 -1.99 8.55
N TRP A 519 18.42 -2.36 8.40
CA TRP A 519 17.29 -1.47 8.71
C TRP A 519 17.19 -1.09 10.18
N TRP A 520 17.74 -1.93 11.05
CA TRP A 520 17.72 -1.82 12.51
C TRP A 520 18.93 -1.07 13.08
N ALA A 521 19.89 -0.65 12.23
CA ALA A 521 21.06 0.13 12.67
C ALA A 521 20.63 1.47 13.31
N PHE A 522 21.36 1.90 14.34
CA PHE A 522 21.06 3.12 15.08
C PHE A 522 21.08 4.36 14.18
N SER A 523 22.00 4.43 13.22
CA SER A 523 22.09 5.52 12.23
C SER A 523 20.81 5.68 11.39
N LYS A 524 20.02 4.63 11.19
CA LYS A 524 18.73 4.68 10.46
C LYS A 524 17.52 4.94 11.35
N ARG A 525 17.56 4.48 12.60
CA ARG A 525 16.43 4.56 13.54
C ARG A 525 16.44 5.84 14.38
N GLY A 526 17.64 6.30 14.74
CA GLY A 526 17.90 7.56 15.41
C GLY A 526 17.55 7.61 16.90
N GLU A 527 17.92 8.73 17.52
CA GLU A 527 17.77 9.00 18.95
C GLU A 527 16.31 9.08 19.41
N LYS A 528 15.39 9.55 18.55
CA LYS A 528 13.97 9.68 18.90
C LYS A 528 13.31 8.33 19.21
N GLU A 529 13.72 7.28 18.50
CA GLU A 529 13.26 5.93 18.81
C GLU A 529 13.94 5.42 20.09
N LEU A 530 15.26 5.60 20.21
CA LEU A 530 16.03 5.18 21.38
C LEU A 530 15.49 5.78 22.69
N ALA A 531 15.13 7.07 22.69
CA ALA A 531 14.61 7.76 23.86
C ALA A 531 13.36 7.10 24.46
N GLN A 532 12.57 6.37 23.66
CA GLN A 532 11.39 5.67 24.18
C GLN A 532 11.75 4.48 25.08
N ALA A 533 13.01 4.05 25.14
CA ALA A 533 13.44 2.99 26.04
C ALA A 533 13.20 3.34 27.52
N SER A 534 13.26 4.63 27.90
CA SER A 534 12.97 5.07 29.28
C SER A 534 11.53 4.79 29.70
N ASP A 535 10.60 4.77 28.74
CA ASP A 535 9.17 4.56 29.00
C ASP A 535 8.76 3.10 28.78
N ILE A 536 9.30 2.49 27.72
CA ILE A 536 8.93 1.13 27.31
C ILE A 536 9.51 0.09 28.26
N TRP A 537 10.77 0.25 28.68
CA TRP A 537 11.45 -0.77 29.46
C TRP A 537 10.83 -0.98 30.86
N PRO A 538 10.52 0.05 31.67
CA PRO A 538 9.85 -0.16 32.96
C PRO A 538 8.49 -0.85 32.82
N GLN A 539 7.76 -0.53 31.75
CA GLN A 539 6.46 -1.13 31.45
C GLN A 539 6.61 -2.61 31.06
N MET A 540 7.64 -2.95 30.29
CA MET A 540 8.00 -4.33 29.97
C MET A 540 8.38 -5.11 31.24
N LEU A 541 9.24 -4.54 32.08
CA LEU A 541 9.67 -5.16 33.34
C LEU A 541 8.47 -5.52 34.23
N SER A 542 7.53 -4.58 34.41
CA SER A 542 6.31 -4.82 35.18
C SER A 542 5.40 -5.89 34.57
N ASN A 543 5.21 -5.88 33.25
CA ASN A 543 4.37 -6.88 32.57
C ASN A 543 4.96 -8.30 32.58
N TRP A 544 6.27 -8.43 32.81
CA TRP A 544 7.02 -9.68 32.75
C TRP A 544 7.60 -10.12 34.09
N GLU A 545 7.32 -9.40 35.19
CA GLU A 545 7.84 -9.65 36.55
C GLU A 545 7.82 -11.13 36.91
N LYS A 546 6.67 -11.80 36.81
CA LYS A 546 6.54 -13.23 37.13
C LYS A 546 7.43 -14.16 36.31
N VAL A 547 7.68 -13.81 35.04
CA VAL A 547 8.56 -14.58 34.17
C VAL A 547 10.00 -14.33 34.58
N PHE A 548 10.39 -13.07 34.76
CA PHE A 548 11.77 -12.72 35.08
C PHE A 548 12.20 -13.17 36.48
N ASP A 549 11.32 -13.07 37.47
CA ASP A 549 11.59 -13.53 38.84
C ASP A 549 11.76 -15.06 38.92
N ALA A 550 11.13 -15.81 38.01
CA ALA A 550 11.25 -17.26 37.94
C ALA A 550 12.54 -17.73 37.23
N GLU A 551 13.22 -16.84 36.51
CA GLU A 551 14.38 -17.16 35.66
C GLU A 551 15.69 -16.90 36.39
N SER A 552 16.29 -17.95 36.96
CA SER A 552 17.55 -17.87 37.72
C SER A 552 18.76 -17.38 36.92
N SER A 553 18.65 -17.33 35.58
CA SER A 553 19.70 -16.85 34.68
C SER A 553 19.74 -15.33 34.54
N LEU A 554 18.71 -14.63 35.03
CA LEU A 554 18.61 -13.17 35.03
C LEU A 554 19.17 -12.55 36.32
N PRO A 555 19.73 -11.34 36.24
CA PRO A 555 20.16 -10.58 37.42
C PRO A 555 18.95 -10.11 38.25
N SER A 556 19.21 -9.46 39.38
CA SER A 556 18.13 -8.95 40.23
C SER A 556 17.26 -7.91 39.51
N THR A 557 16.00 -7.78 39.92
CA THR A 557 15.05 -6.80 39.36
C THR A 557 15.61 -5.37 39.39
N ILE A 558 16.34 -5.01 40.45
CA ILE A 558 17.01 -3.70 40.60
C ILE A 558 18.05 -3.47 39.50
N GLU A 559 18.82 -4.49 39.14
CA GLU A 559 19.81 -4.39 38.06
C GLU A 559 19.15 -4.30 36.68
N LEU A 560 17.99 -4.94 36.52
CA LEU A 560 17.18 -4.86 35.31
C LEU A 560 16.53 -3.49 35.13
N GLU A 561 16.11 -2.79 36.19
CA GLU A 561 15.47 -1.45 36.10
C GLU A 561 16.31 -0.46 35.29
N SER A 562 17.64 -0.49 35.45
CA SER A 562 18.58 0.41 34.77
C SER A 562 18.82 0.11 33.27
N LEU A 563 18.32 -0.99 32.71
CA LEU A 563 18.69 -1.42 31.36
C LEU A 563 18.32 -0.42 30.27
N GLY A 564 17.14 0.20 30.38
CA GLY A 564 16.69 1.23 29.45
C GLY A 564 17.67 2.42 29.42
N GLU A 565 18.05 2.92 30.59
CA GLU A 565 18.98 4.05 30.75
C GLU A 565 20.40 3.70 30.27
N ARG A 566 20.91 2.53 30.65
CA ARG A 566 22.23 2.06 30.19
C ARG A 566 22.31 1.91 28.67
N MET A 567 21.25 1.41 28.03
CA MET A 567 21.21 1.34 26.57
C MET A 567 21.20 2.73 25.95
N ILE A 568 20.44 3.69 26.49
CA ILE A 568 20.46 5.09 26.02
C ILE A 568 21.88 5.67 26.11
N GLU A 569 22.58 5.44 27.22
CA GLU A 569 23.93 5.94 27.45
C GLU A 569 24.99 5.32 26.52
N HIS A 570 24.83 4.05 26.14
CA HIS A 570 25.85 3.30 25.41
C HIS A 570 25.56 3.11 23.92
N ALA A 571 24.33 3.35 23.44
CA ALA A 571 23.95 3.07 22.05
C ALA A 571 24.85 3.74 20.99
N ALA A 572 25.23 5.01 21.20
CA ALA A 572 26.09 5.73 20.26
C ALA A 572 27.49 5.11 20.17
N TYR A 573 28.05 4.68 21.30
CA TYR A 573 29.34 3.99 21.36
C TYR A 573 29.28 2.60 20.71
N ILE A 574 28.21 1.85 20.97
CA ILE A 574 27.98 0.53 20.35
C ILE A 574 27.93 0.67 18.83
N SER A 575 27.15 1.63 18.32
CA SER A 575 27.01 1.87 16.89
C SER A 575 28.30 2.38 16.24
N SER A 576 29.08 3.22 16.93
CA SER A 576 30.37 3.67 16.40
C SER A 576 31.39 2.53 16.28
N CYS A 577 31.40 1.60 17.24
CA CYS A 577 32.23 0.39 17.18
C CYS A 577 31.87 -0.54 16.01
N LEU A 578 30.63 -0.49 15.51
CA LEU A 578 30.15 -1.28 14.38
C LEU A 578 30.19 -0.53 13.04
N SER A 579 30.57 0.75 13.07
CA SER A 579 30.61 1.58 11.88
C SER A 579 31.63 1.07 10.85
N VAL A 580 31.30 1.29 9.58
CA VAL A 580 32.18 1.00 8.45
C VAL A 580 33.51 1.75 8.60
N ASP A 581 33.47 3.02 9.01
CA ASP A 581 34.68 3.85 9.18
C ASP A 581 35.65 3.27 10.22
N ALA A 582 35.14 2.79 11.36
CA ALA A 582 35.96 2.16 12.40
C ALA A 582 36.55 0.81 11.96
N ASN A 583 35.95 0.17 10.94
CA ASN A 583 36.25 -1.20 10.54
C ASN A 583 36.41 -1.34 9.01
N ALA A 584 36.99 -0.35 8.35
CA ALA A 584 37.05 -0.29 6.88
C ALA A 584 37.68 -1.56 6.26
N ALA A 585 38.72 -2.11 6.89
CA ALA A 585 39.39 -3.33 6.44
C ALA A 585 38.57 -4.62 6.60
N LEU A 586 37.52 -4.59 7.41
CA LEU A 586 36.61 -5.71 7.69
C LEU A 586 35.25 -5.57 6.97
N SER A 587 35.07 -4.48 6.24
CA SER A 587 33.81 -4.14 5.61
C SER A 587 33.55 -5.03 4.40
N THR A 588 32.30 -5.47 4.28
CA THR A 588 31.82 -6.35 3.22
C THR A 588 30.40 -5.96 2.82
N VAL A 589 29.84 -6.63 1.80
CA VAL A 589 28.42 -6.52 1.46
C VAL A 589 27.64 -7.41 2.41
N VAL A 590 26.66 -6.84 3.09
CA VAL A 590 25.74 -7.56 3.99
C VAL A 590 24.31 -7.44 3.48
N HIS A 591 23.48 -8.41 3.81
CA HIS A 591 22.06 -8.44 3.45
C HIS A 591 21.24 -7.42 4.25
N GLY A 592 21.54 -7.26 5.54
CA GLY A 592 20.95 -6.25 6.42
C GLY A 592 19.54 -6.54 6.94
N ASP A 593 18.94 -7.66 6.55
CA ASP A 593 17.68 -8.19 7.12
C ASP A 593 17.68 -9.72 7.00
N PHE A 594 18.82 -10.34 7.34
CA PHE A 594 19.02 -11.77 7.14
C PHE A 594 18.31 -12.60 8.21
N LYS A 595 17.10 -13.06 7.88
CA LYS A 595 16.20 -13.84 8.75
C LYS A 595 15.50 -14.93 7.95
N SER A 596 15.00 -15.96 8.61
CA SER A 596 14.34 -17.13 8.00
C SER A 596 13.23 -16.76 6.99
N ALA A 597 12.45 -15.72 7.28
CA ALA A 597 11.40 -15.24 6.39
C ALA A 597 11.90 -14.71 5.02
N ASN A 598 13.21 -14.46 4.89
CA ASN A 598 13.88 -13.98 3.69
C ASN A 598 14.76 -15.08 3.04
N LEU A 599 14.59 -16.34 3.47
CA LEU A 599 15.37 -17.49 2.99
C LEU A 599 14.46 -18.55 2.38
N PHE A 600 14.94 -19.17 1.30
CA PHE A 600 14.45 -20.44 0.80
C PHE A 600 15.52 -21.52 1.00
N PHE A 601 15.09 -22.72 1.37
CA PHE A 601 15.93 -23.90 1.54
C PHE A 601 15.59 -24.90 0.46
N GLU A 602 16.62 -25.42 -0.23
CA GLU A 602 16.42 -26.49 -1.19
C GLU A 602 15.99 -27.78 -0.46
N THR A 603 15.00 -28.49 -1.00
CA THR A 603 14.31 -29.59 -0.30
C THR A 603 15.18 -30.80 0.06
N GLN A 604 16.30 -31.03 -0.64
CA GLN A 604 17.16 -32.19 -0.41
C GLN A 604 18.50 -31.81 0.24
N SER A 605 19.19 -30.86 -0.35
CA SER A 605 20.51 -30.35 0.06
C SER A 605 20.45 -29.31 1.17
N ARG A 606 19.27 -28.73 1.41
CA ARG A 606 19.07 -27.61 2.34
C ARG A 606 19.90 -26.36 1.96
N GLU A 607 20.41 -26.29 0.73
CA GLU A 607 21.13 -25.11 0.26
C GLU A 607 20.23 -23.88 0.31
N VAL A 608 20.80 -22.77 0.78
CA VAL A 608 20.05 -21.53 1.04
C VAL A 608 20.14 -20.60 -0.16
N ILE A 609 19.00 -19.98 -0.49
CA ILE A 609 18.94 -18.78 -1.32
C ILE A 609 18.25 -17.67 -0.52
N ALA A 610 18.88 -16.50 -0.45
CA ALA A 610 18.31 -15.32 0.17
C ALA A 610 17.64 -14.39 -0.84
N PHE A 611 16.59 -13.70 -0.41
CA PHE A 611 15.86 -12.69 -1.18
C PHE A 611 15.50 -11.50 -0.29
N ASP A 612 14.87 -10.47 -0.86
CA ASP A 612 14.53 -9.21 -0.16
C ASP A 612 15.76 -8.37 0.25
N TRP A 613 16.53 -7.97 -0.76
CA TRP A 613 17.79 -7.21 -0.60
C TRP A 613 17.59 -5.70 -0.32
N GLN A 614 16.41 -5.31 0.16
CA GLN A 614 16.01 -3.90 0.39
C GLN A 614 16.89 -3.15 1.40
N TRP A 615 17.57 -3.88 2.26
CA TRP A 615 18.40 -3.34 3.34
C TRP A 615 19.88 -3.68 3.22
N SER A 616 20.26 -4.16 2.03
CA SER A 616 21.63 -4.54 1.71
C SER A 616 22.53 -3.33 1.52
N GLY A 617 23.82 -3.52 1.76
CA GLY A 617 24.78 -2.43 1.68
C GLY A 617 26.11 -2.82 2.33
N VAL A 618 26.86 -1.81 2.76
CA VAL A 618 28.17 -2.03 3.41
C VAL A 618 28.00 -2.18 4.91
N GLY A 619 28.71 -3.14 5.50
CA GLY A 619 28.72 -3.39 6.94
C GLY A 619 29.66 -4.51 7.34
N LEU A 620 29.53 -4.96 8.58
CA LEU A 620 30.26 -6.11 9.12
C LEU A 620 29.41 -7.37 9.01
N GLY A 621 30.01 -8.48 8.55
CA GLY A 621 29.30 -9.75 8.46
C GLY A 621 28.71 -10.25 9.79
N ALA A 622 29.29 -9.82 10.92
CA ALA A 622 28.76 -10.08 12.27
C ALA A 622 27.33 -9.54 12.48
N MET A 623 26.92 -8.49 11.75
CA MET A 623 25.58 -7.90 11.86
C MET A 623 24.51 -8.83 11.28
N ASP A 624 24.77 -9.47 10.14
CA ASP A 624 23.84 -10.47 9.58
C ASP A 624 23.78 -11.73 10.44
N VAL A 625 24.91 -12.18 11.00
CA VAL A 625 24.96 -13.30 11.95
C VAL A 625 24.14 -12.98 13.21
N ALA A 626 24.26 -11.77 13.75
CA ALA A 626 23.44 -11.29 14.86
C ALA A 626 21.95 -11.21 14.50
N ASN A 627 21.61 -10.75 13.29
CA ASN A 627 20.21 -10.73 12.85
C ASN A 627 19.64 -12.15 12.80
N LEU A 628 20.33 -13.09 12.15
CA LEU A 628 19.89 -14.48 12.02
C LEU A 628 19.65 -15.15 13.38
N LEU A 629 20.66 -15.12 14.26
CA LEU A 629 20.60 -15.79 15.56
C LEU A 629 19.51 -15.19 16.46
N ASN A 630 19.29 -13.87 16.41
CA ASN A 630 18.29 -13.22 17.27
C ASN A 630 16.86 -13.24 16.71
N THR A 631 16.68 -13.56 15.43
CA THR A 631 15.36 -13.53 14.78
C THR A 631 14.83 -14.91 14.43
N SER A 632 15.70 -15.88 14.18
CA SER A 632 15.34 -17.06 13.38
C SER A 632 15.79 -18.40 13.94
N VAL A 633 16.83 -18.44 14.78
CA VAL A 633 17.42 -19.70 15.28
C VAL A 633 16.72 -20.18 16.54
N SER A 634 16.45 -21.49 16.63
CA SER A 634 15.74 -22.11 17.73
C SER A 634 16.44 -21.94 19.08
N ILE A 635 15.65 -21.86 20.17
CA ILE A 635 16.19 -21.75 21.52
C ILE A 635 16.91 -23.03 21.96
N SER A 636 16.63 -24.18 21.31
CA SER A 636 17.36 -25.44 21.54
C SER A 636 18.87 -25.27 21.36
N LEU A 637 19.29 -24.37 20.45
CA LEU A 637 20.70 -24.10 20.12
C LEU A 637 21.25 -22.88 20.86
N LEU A 638 20.38 -21.96 21.28
CA LEU A 638 20.75 -20.69 21.90
C LEU A 638 20.50 -20.64 23.42
N GLY A 639 20.04 -21.75 24.00
CA GLY A 639 19.72 -21.84 25.42
C GLY A 639 20.93 -21.63 26.32
N THR A 640 22.13 -22.01 25.85
CA THR A 640 23.40 -21.85 26.56
C THR A 640 24.39 -20.99 25.78
N ASP A 641 25.36 -20.40 26.49
CA ASP A 641 26.38 -19.56 25.84
C ASP A 641 27.34 -20.42 25.02
N GLU A 642 27.55 -21.69 25.40
CA GLU A 642 28.36 -22.66 24.64
C GLU A 642 27.74 -23.01 23.29
N GLY A 643 26.43 -23.29 23.24
CA GLY A 643 25.75 -23.63 21.98
C GLY A 643 25.76 -22.47 20.99
N GLU A 644 25.62 -21.25 21.50
CA GLU A 644 25.77 -20.04 20.70
C GLU A 644 27.21 -19.85 20.19
N LEU A 645 28.21 -20.06 21.05
CA LEU A 645 29.62 -19.97 20.68
C LEU A 645 30.00 -20.98 19.60
N GLU A 646 29.46 -22.21 19.65
CA GLU A 646 29.65 -23.23 18.61
C GLU A 646 29.13 -22.75 17.24
N LEU A 647 28.00 -22.04 17.20
CA LEU A 647 27.46 -21.47 15.96
C LEU A 647 28.33 -20.31 15.44
N LEU A 648 28.84 -19.46 16.34
CA LEU A 648 29.76 -18.39 15.99
C LEU A 648 31.07 -18.93 15.41
N GLN A 649 31.64 -19.96 16.06
CA GLN A 649 32.84 -20.63 15.59
C GLN A 649 32.59 -21.29 14.23
N PHE A 650 31.45 -21.96 14.05
CA PHE A 650 31.08 -22.57 12.78
C PHE A 650 31.04 -21.55 11.63
N TYR A 651 30.38 -20.40 11.83
CA TYR A 651 30.38 -19.33 10.83
C TYR A 651 31.80 -18.82 10.54
N TYR A 652 32.58 -18.57 11.60
CA TYR A 652 33.93 -18.05 11.46
C TYR A 652 34.84 -19.01 10.67
N ASP A 653 34.77 -20.31 10.96
CA ASP A 653 35.53 -21.33 10.24
C ASP A 653 35.16 -21.39 8.76
N ARG A 654 33.86 -21.33 8.43
CA ARG A 654 33.37 -21.25 7.04
C ARG A 654 33.83 -19.98 6.34
N LEU A 655 33.85 -18.85 7.04
CA LEU A 655 34.34 -17.58 6.50
C LEU A 655 35.83 -17.68 6.15
N GLN A 656 36.66 -18.19 7.07
CA GLN A 656 38.10 -18.35 6.85
C GLN A 656 38.40 -19.32 5.70
N GLU A 657 37.71 -20.47 5.66
CA GLU A 657 37.82 -21.44 4.55
C GLU A 657 37.49 -20.79 3.20
N ARG A 658 36.41 -19.99 3.15
CA ARG A 658 36.01 -19.34 1.91
C ARG A 658 36.97 -18.24 1.49
N LEU A 659 37.45 -17.42 2.43
CA LEU A 659 38.48 -16.41 2.17
C LEU A 659 39.76 -17.05 1.62
N GLN A 660 40.19 -18.17 2.21
CA GLN A 660 41.33 -18.95 1.73
C GLN A 660 41.10 -19.46 0.30
N THR A 661 39.91 -19.99 0.01
CA THR A 661 39.53 -20.47 -1.33
C THR A 661 39.55 -19.34 -2.37
N LEU A 662 39.19 -18.13 -1.97
CA LEU A 662 39.23 -16.92 -2.81
C LEU A 662 40.61 -16.25 -2.87
N GLY A 663 41.61 -16.79 -2.16
CA GLY A 663 42.96 -16.23 -2.10
C GLY A 663 43.05 -14.90 -1.34
N VAL A 664 42.12 -14.63 -0.42
CA VAL A 664 42.05 -13.40 0.39
C VAL A 664 42.59 -13.68 1.79
N THR A 665 43.56 -12.88 2.24
CA THR A 665 44.06 -12.94 3.62
C THR A 665 43.23 -12.01 4.50
N SER A 666 42.72 -12.51 5.62
CA SER A 666 42.02 -11.72 6.64
C SER A 666 42.84 -11.62 7.93
N ASN A 667 42.87 -10.43 8.53
CA ASN A 667 43.42 -10.21 9.86
C ASN A 667 42.29 -9.93 10.86
N TYR A 668 41.24 -10.76 10.82
CA TYR A 668 40.08 -10.64 11.68
C TYR A 668 40.07 -11.76 12.71
N PRO A 669 40.65 -11.56 13.92
CA PRO A 669 40.71 -12.62 14.93
C PRO A 669 39.30 -12.95 15.47
N PHE A 670 39.14 -14.19 15.95
CA PHE A 670 37.85 -14.68 16.43
C PHE A 670 37.29 -13.84 17.58
N GLU A 671 38.15 -13.40 18.51
CA GLU A 671 37.75 -12.57 19.65
C GLU A 671 37.19 -11.21 19.21
N ALA A 672 37.75 -10.62 18.13
CA ALA A 672 37.21 -9.39 17.56
C ALA A 672 35.86 -9.63 16.86
N PHE A 673 35.72 -10.78 16.19
CA PHE A 673 34.43 -11.18 15.59
C PHE A 673 33.35 -11.39 16.64
N GLU A 674 33.66 -12.12 17.71
CA GLU A 674 32.75 -12.36 18.84
C GLU A 674 32.33 -11.04 19.50
N ARG A 675 33.28 -10.10 19.66
CA ARG A 675 32.98 -8.75 20.15
C ARG A 675 32.02 -8.01 19.22
N HIS A 676 32.27 -8.00 17.91
CA HIS A 676 31.37 -7.35 16.94
C HIS A 676 29.98 -8.00 16.91
N TYR A 677 29.90 -9.33 17.02
CA TYR A 677 28.62 -10.03 17.14
C TYR A 677 27.86 -9.63 18.41
N THR A 678 28.55 -9.52 19.55
CA THR A 678 27.96 -9.09 20.81
C THR A 678 27.41 -7.67 20.71
N LEU A 679 28.19 -6.74 20.16
CA LEU A 679 27.75 -5.36 19.92
C LEU A 679 26.57 -5.31 18.95
N ALA A 680 26.58 -6.09 17.87
CA ALA A 680 25.48 -6.14 16.91
C ALA A 680 24.20 -6.70 17.54
N THR A 681 24.32 -7.68 18.44
CA THR A 681 23.21 -8.18 19.25
C THR A 681 22.65 -7.08 20.16
N LEU A 682 23.49 -6.26 20.79
CA LEU A 682 23.04 -5.11 21.60
C LEU A 682 22.36 -4.03 20.74
N GLU A 683 22.89 -3.73 19.55
CA GLU A 683 22.29 -2.76 18.66
C GLU A 683 20.93 -3.23 18.10
N TYR A 684 20.73 -4.54 17.90
CA TYR A 684 19.42 -5.11 17.63
C TYR A 684 18.51 -5.07 18.88
N ALA A 685 19.03 -5.44 20.06
CA ALA A 685 18.29 -5.42 21.33
C ALA A 685 17.75 -4.02 21.68
N ARG A 686 18.51 -2.97 21.33
CA ARG A 686 18.09 -1.56 21.41
C ARG A 686 16.71 -1.35 20.78
N LEU A 687 16.49 -1.88 19.59
CA LEU A 687 15.23 -1.76 18.86
C LEU A 687 14.06 -2.44 19.58
N LEU A 688 14.33 -3.55 20.26
CA LEU A 688 13.34 -4.28 21.02
C LEU A 688 12.85 -3.42 22.19
N ILE A 689 13.78 -2.95 23.03
CA ILE A 689 13.45 -2.19 24.24
C ILE A 689 12.94 -0.78 23.95
N SER A 690 13.26 -0.20 22.80
CA SER A 690 12.90 1.18 22.46
C SER A 690 11.72 1.30 21.49
N ASN A 691 11.16 0.19 21.01
CA ASN A 691 10.00 0.25 20.13
C ASN A 691 9.11 -0.99 20.23
N PHE A 692 9.63 -2.15 19.85
CA PHE A 692 8.74 -3.27 19.56
C PHE A 692 8.23 -4.02 20.80
N TRP A 693 8.92 -3.95 21.93
CA TRP A 693 8.41 -4.46 23.22
C TRP A 693 7.40 -3.52 23.88
N LYS A 694 7.01 -2.42 23.21
CA LYS A 694 5.95 -1.53 23.67
C LYS A 694 4.65 -2.29 23.90
N ARG A 695 4.22 -2.31 25.17
CA ARG A 695 3.02 -3.02 25.65
C ARG A 695 3.06 -4.54 25.44
N MET A 696 4.25 -5.12 25.28
CA MET A 696 4.38 -6.57 25.13
C MET A 696 4.18 -7.26 26.47
N THR A 697 3.36 -8.31 26.47
CA THR A 697 3.12 -9.21 27.61
C THR A 697 3.50 -10.65 27.25
N PRO A 698 3.73 -11.54 28.22
CA PRO A 698 3.96 -12.96 27.95
C PRO A 698 2.82 -13.59 27.12
N GLN A 699 1.58 -13.21 27.40
CA GLN A 699 0.41 -13.71 26.66
C GLN A 699 0.42 -13.22 25.20
N SER A 700 0.74 -11.95 24.97
CA SER A 700 0.85 -11.40 23.61
C SER A 700 1.99 -12.03 22.81
N CYS A 701 3.07 -12.42 23.50
CA CYS A 701 4.20 -13.15 22.92
C CYS A 701 3.75 -14.54 22.44
N VAL A 702 3.13 -15.31 23.34
CA VAL A 702 2.61 -16.65 23.02
C VAL A 702 1.55 -16.61 21.92
N ALA A 703 0.69 -15.60 21.91
CA ALA A 703 -0.33 -15.42 20.86
C ALA A 703 0.28 -15.25 19.46
N LYS A 704 1.56 -14.87 19.35
CA LYS A 704 2.29 -14.71 18.08
C LYS A 704 3.18 -15.90 17.73
N ALA A 705 3.17 -17.00 18.49
CA ALA A 705 4.11 -18.12 18.33
C ALA A 705 4.23 -18.62 16.88
N ASN A 706 3.11 -18.69 16.15
CA ASN A 706 3.05 -19.19 14.76
C ASN A 706 3.21 -18.10 13.68
N ASN A 707 3.54 -16.86 14.05
CA ASN A 707 3.74 -15.78 13.09
C ASN A 707 5.19 -15.74 12.60
N ALA A 708 5.50 -16.51 11.55
CA ALA A 708 6.84 -16.62 10.96
C ALA A 708 7.46 -15.27 10.53
N ASN A 709 6.64 -14.26 10.22
CA ASN A 709 7.12 -12.92 9.86
C ASN A 709 7.58 -12.08 11.06
N CYS A 710 7.32 -12.54 12.29
CA CYS A 710 7.83 -11.92 13.52
C CYS A 710 9.10 -12.64 13.98
N GLY A 711 10.16 -11.89 14.26
CA GLY A 711 11.37 -12.46 14.87
C GLY A 711 11.07 -13.13 16.22
N LEU A 712 11.84 -14.17 16.56
CA LEU A 712 11.61 -14.99 17.76
C LEU A 712 11.62 -14.19 19.07
N GLY A 713 12.38 -13.09 19.14
CA GLY A 713 12.35 -12.13 20.25
C GLY A 713 11.01 -11.41 20.50
N TYR A 714 9.98 -11.65 19.68
CA TYR A 714 8.61 -11.13 19.87
C TYR A 714 7.54 -12.18 20.09
N ARG A 715 7.88 -13.45 19.89
CA ARG A 715 6.91 -14.55 19.87
C ARG A 715 7.34 -15.81 20.60
N SER A 716 8.51 -15.79 21.23
CA SER A 716 9.01 -16.88 22.05
C SER A 716 9.53 -16.34 23.39
N VAL A 717 8.88 -16.75 24.48
CA VAL A 717 9.25 -16.35 25.85
C VAL A 717 10.73 -16.68 26.16
N PRO A 718 11.25 -17.89 25.87
CA PRO A 718 12.66 -18.19 26.09
C PRO A 718 13.63 -17.28 25.34
N HIS A 719 13.28 -16.84 24.12
CA HIS A 719 14.11 -15.90 23.37
C HIS A 719 14.10 -14.50 23.97
N VAL A 720 12.97 -14.05 24.53
CA VAL A 720 12.88 -12.79 25.29
C VAL A 720 13.80 -12.85 26.51
N VAL A 721 13.72 -13.93 27.30
CA VAL A 721 14.58 -14.13 28.49
C VAL A 721 16.06 -14.13 28.09
N ARG A 722 16.44 -14.89 27.06
CA ARG A 722 17.81 -14.87 26.51
C ARG A 722 18.24 -13.46 26.15
N MET A 723 17.40 -12.72 25.44
CA MET A 723 17.75 -11.38 24.98
C MET A 723 17.95 -10.40 26.14
N VAL A 724 17.13 -10.46 27.19
CA VAL A 724 17.31 -9.63 28.40
C VAL A 724 18.65 -9.96 29.08
N ARG A 725 18.99 -11.25 29.20
CA ARG A 725 20.29 -11.71 29.72
C ARG A 725 21.47 -11.15 28.92
N LYS A 726 21.39 -11.24 27.58
CA LYS A 726 22.44 -10.75 26.67
C LYS A 726 22.57 -9.22 26.73
N LEU A 727 21.44 -8.52 26.78
CA LEU A 727 21.39 -7.07 26.94
C LEU A 727 22.10 -6.63 28.22
N HIS A 728 21.77 -7.26 29.36
CA HIS A 728 22.39 -6.92 30.64
C HIS A 728 23.91 -7.15 30.63
N ARG A 729 24.36 -8.37 30.34
CA ARG A 729 25.79 -8.72 30.36
C ARG A 729 26.61 -7.91 29.35
N GLY A 730 26.08 -7.72 28.14
CA GLY A 730 26.76 -6.97 27.10
C GLY A 730 26.90 -5.49 27.45
N LEU A 731 25.90 -4.88 28.11
CA LEU A 731 26.02 -3.49 28.58
C LEU A 731 27.03 -3.34 29.74
N GLU A 732 27.14 -4.33 30.63
CA GLU A 732 28.20 -4.33 31.66
C GLU A 732 29.60 -4.41 31.05
N GLN A 733 29.78 -5.26 30.04
CA GLN A 733 31.02 -5.34 29.29
C GLN A 733 31.36 -4.00 28.62
N VAL A 734 30.39 -3.40 27.90
CA VAL A 734 30.59 -2.10 27.24
C VAL A 734 30.95 -1.00 28.26
N ASN A 735 30.28 -0.98 29.41
CA ASN A 735 30.61 -0.03 30.47
C ASN A 735 32.04 -0.22 30.99
N SER A 736 32.45 -1.47 31.20
CA SER A 736 33.80 -1.82 31.66
C SER A 736 34.87 -1.43 30.64
N GLU A 737 34.62 -1.67 29.35
CA GLU A 737 35.51 -1.25 28.25
C GLU A 737 35.68 0.27 28.20
N ARG A 738 34.58 1.02 28.36
CA ARG A 738 34.59 2.49 28.33
C ARG A 738 35.27 3.15 29.54
N LEU A 739 35.33 2.47 30.68
CA LEU A 739 36.06 2.97 31.86
C LEU A 739 37.57 2.80 31.74
N ILE A 740 38.03 1.92 30.84
CA ILE A 740 39.44 1.60 30.62
C ILE A 740 40.03 2.41 29.44
N SER A 741 39.20 2.77 28.46
CA SER A 741 39.53 3.64 27.32
C SER A 741 39.52 5.12 27.68
#